data_AF-A0A8T5S5F4-F1
#
_entry.id   AF-A0A8T5S5F4-F1
#
_cell.length_a   1.000
_cell.length_b   1.000
_cell.length_c   1.000
_cell.angle_alpha   90.00
_cell.angle_beta   90.00
_cell.angle_gamma   90.00
#
_symmetry.space_group_name_H-M   'P 1'
#
loop_
_entity.id
_entity.type
_entity.pdbx_description
1 polymer ?
#
loop_
_entity_poly.entity_id
_entity_poly.type
_entity_poly.pdbx_seq_one_letter_code
_entity_poly.pdbx_strand_id
1 'polypeptide(L)'
;MFNLKEFQNDSVLEPLVDKLNKILSKNKTQKVIKVIEELEILLNQPENVVATTYILSILVEHDSKLITEGIIQKTETLLNSDNPKLRVNSILIIGFKLLTSPDLVNTYFKVLAKYLIDNSVDVRDNVHFFLHELVKVNPNLVEDIKDSIINSLSIEKNKENQLSLFNLLSFCKELDFNQSFELREISKSLISSYSDDTNSEITPLLFKIITQFFPKMKEIKIEILSIDELLELLDSQFLMKRHNFTQILKKSNITLKDYLKEIEKSDLNDKKILFYTRNKKNSIFVYELEKIKLINFFKEGLKLSTKEFQDTFSQIIQNDSELKLFINTLINLKIINGYYSDLGIFYSYDHFKSEMANNLIQNGIINIRKYNYLPPEFIGNIIKDIKKSQKDKLLSGKEEKSYYSLKKIKEQINVEAAKNSVIDLKSYRERLRDKDFIDLIKNLPKEYLTNYRKGTQWLTNLGTLKISNEIQSSKIFGFFDINKNSKKISISQILLIDVFDHLVDARSGIWDKRREVFYYSKYLTEKIETIRLISDEGEKANQIKLLANELGIDENLILTKIDENLEFIAKEITKKEQINVREYLEKTGMDLDSFMKFIDEIGITFFKKDDLFIFDPAKIEEAKNDIKYMLLDKSKSEDSIILGNLNIKSDLVKELIKDLLKDGKLKGLFHEDEGEIQFFTERGIRNIMLENSFIFSFNDLFYGKDLNQEEIDLMRLVFNDLVKSGKLKGTFDEETLTFSSDEVIFANDYNTVLFEFEKNVNNYIFIFESEFERIKKILTKKEETIFPQEIKLIQEIIDKINEKYVKWRSGLDAFIRRFNKKFLRDQGVSTKGYREMFSTGEKKEVKSFEEDQEVHEHMKNFEAWVKLFNRIEVKFPNIIFYQKRLINNQQDKDTRFKLMELSSELNLI
;
A
#
# COMPACT_ATOMS: atom_id res chain seq x y z
N MET A 1 22.93 63.19 -43.03
CA MET A 1 22.49 62.47 -41.82
C MET A 1 21.49 61.40 -42.22
N PHE A 2 20.43 61.75 -42.94
CA PHE A 2 19.46 60.80 -43.49
C PHE A 2 19.76 60.48 -44.96
N ASN A 3 19.52 59.24 -45.39
CA ASN A 3 19.62 58.85 -46.79
C ASN A 3 18.34 59.25 -47.54
N LEU A 4 18.42 60.29 -48.39
CA LEU A 4 17.26 60.81 -49.13
C LEU A 4 16.56 59.74 -49.98
N LYS A 5 17.29 58.72 -50.45
CA LYS A 5 16.72 57.62 -51.26
C LYS A 5 15.64 56.83 -50.52
N GLU A 6 15.68 56.79 -49.19
CA GLU A 6 14.70 56.06 -48.36
C GLU A 6 13.34 56.78 -48.29
N PHE A 7 13.29 58.06 -48.69
CA PHE A 7 12.08 58.88 -48.62
C PHE A 7 11.57 59.33 -50.00
N GLN A 8 12.21 58.94 -51.11
CA GLN A 8 11.88 59.39 -52.48
C GLN A 8 10.44 59.12 -52.94
N ASN A 9 9.76 58.16 -52.30
CA ASN A 9 8.37 57.84 -52.60
C ASN A 9 7.37 58.54 -51.66
N ASP A 10 7.87 59.33 -50.70
CA ASP A 10 7.06 60.05 -49.71
C ASP A 10 7.10 61.56 -50.01
N SER A 11 6.04 62.03 -50.67
CA SER A 11 5.90 63.43 -51.08
C SER A 11 5.85 64.43 -49.91
N VAL A 12 5.61 63.96 -48.68
CA VAL A 12 5.52 64.79 -47.48
C VAL A 12 6.85 64.80 -46.74
N LEU A 13 7.49 63.65 -46.56
CA LEU A 13 8.73 63.53 -45.77
C LEU A 13 10.00 63.84 -46.56
N GLU A 14 10.08 63.57 -47.88
CA GLU A 14 11.29 63.85 -48.67
C GLU A 14 11.73 65.33 -48.58
N PRO A 15 10.84 66.33 -48.75
CA PRO A 15 11.21 67.74 -48.63
C PRO A 15 11.66 68.11 -47.21
N LEU A 16 11.05 67.50 -46.18
CA LEU A 16 11.39 67.74 -44.78
C LEU A 16 12.77 67.16 -44.45
N VAL A 17 13.08 65.96 -44.95
CA VAL A 17 14.37 65.30 -44.75
C VAL A 17 15.50 66.04 -45.50
N ASP A 18 15.26 66.53 -46.72
CA ASP A 18 16.24 67.36 -47.44
C ASP A 18 16.50 68.69 -46.71
N LYS A 19 15.44 69.33 -46.20
CA LYS A 19 15.53 70.52 -45.36
C LYS A 19 16.31 70.24 -44.07
N LEU A 20 16.05 69.12 -43.39
CA LEU A 20 16.82 68.69 -42.20
C LEU A 20 18.30 68.49 -42.53
N ASN A 21 18.62 67.70 -43.57
CA ASN A 21 20.00 67.45 -43.99
C ASN A 21 20.76 68.76 -44.31
N LYS A 22 20.11 69.71 -45.01
CA LYS A 22 20.69 71.04 -45.33
C LYS A 22 20.89 71.93 -44.10
N ILE A 23 20.01 71.85 -43.10
CA ILE A 23 20.11 72.64 -41.87
C ILE A 23 21.17 72.05 -40.94
N LEU A 24 21.18 70.72 -40.77
CA LEU A 24 22.11 69.99 -39.90
C LEU A 24 23.54 70.04 -40.42
N SER A 25 23.76 69.91 -41.74
CA SER A 25 25.09 70.11 -42.37
C SER A 25 25.69 71.51 -42.17
N LYS A 26 24.87 72.50 -41.80
CA LYS A 26 25.30 73.88 -41.50
C LYS A 26 25.37 74.17 -40.00
N ASN A 27 25.19 73.18 -39.13
CA ASN A 27 25.14 73.32 -37.66
C ASN A 27 24.14 74.39 -37.16
N LYS A 28 23.00 74.56 -37.86
CA LYS A 28 21.97 75.57 -37.50
C LYS A 28 20.83 74.96 -36.68
N THR A 29 21.13 74.45 -35.50
CA THR A 29 20.21 73.70 -34.62
C THR A 29 18.93 74.46 -34.28
N GLN A 30 18.99 75.78 -34.10
CA GLN A 30 17.81 76.63 -33.86
C GLN A 30 16.78 76.62 -35.01
N LYS A 31 17.20 76.35 -36.25
CA LYS A 31 16.29 76.25 -37.40
C LYS A 31 15.65 74.87 -37.54
N VAL A 32 16.17 73.87 -36.83
CA VAL A 32 15.64 72.50 -36.81
C VAL A 32 14.32 72.43 -36.04
N ILE A 33 14.15 73.26 -35.01
CA ILE A 33 12.94 73.32 -34.17
C ILE A 33 11.66 73.48 -35.01
N LYS A 34 11.67 74.36 -36.01
CA LYS A 34 10.50 74.55 -36.90
C LYS A 34 10.14 73.30 -37.69
N VAL A 35 11.14 72.51 -38.09
CA VAL A 35 10.89 71.24 -38.81
C VAL A 35 10.39 70.17 -37.84
N ILE A 36 10.80 70.23 -36.57
CA ILE A 36 10.31 69.33 -35.53
C ILE A 36 8.85 69.58 -35.19
N GLU A 37 8.40 70.84 -35.15
CA GLU A 37 6.98 71.17 -35.00
C GLU A 37 6.15 70.55 -36.15
N GLU A 38 6.68 70.58 -37.38
CA GLU A 38 6.06 69.93 -38.54
C GLU A 38 6.02 68.39 -38.37
N LEU A 39 7.13 67.75 -37.94
CA LEU A 39 7.19 66.31 -37.66
C LEU A 39 6.26 65.89 -36.49
N GLU A 40 6.13 66.73 -35.48
CA GLU A 40 5.26 66.47 -34.32
C GLU A 40 3.77 66.40 -34.72
N ILE A 41 3.36 67.14 -35.76
CA ILE A 41 2.01 67.04 -36.33
C ILE A 41 1.85 65.72 -37.11
N LEU A 42 2.89 65.31 -37.85
CA LEU A 42 2.88 64.07 -38.63
C LEU A 42 2.83 62.80 -37.78
N LEU A 43 3.21 62.87 -36.49
CA LEU A 43 3.02 61.75 -35.56
C LEU A 43 1.55 61.32 -35.38
N ASN A 44 0.60 62.22 -35.63
CA ASN A 44 -0.83 61.91 -35.58
C ASN A 44 -1.37 61.29 -36.88
N GLN A 45 -0.54 61.17 -37.92
CA GLN A 45 -0.93 60.66 -39.24
C GLN A 45 -0.48 59.21 -39.42
N PRO A 46 -1.41 58.23 -39.53
CA PRO A 46 -1.06 56.81 -39.61
C PRO A 46 -0.12 56.45 -40.77
N GLU A 47 -0.22 57.16 -41.89
CA GLU A 47 0.57 56.90 -43.11
C GLU A 47 2.05 57.26 -42.94
N ASN A 48 2.35 58.26 -42.10
CA ASN A 48 3.68 58.84 -41.96
C ASN A 48 4.35 58.52 -40.62
N VAL A 49 3.62 57.94 -39.66
CA VAL A 49 4.08 57.77 -38.26
C VAL A 49 5.35 56.93 -38.13
N VAL A 50 5.52 55.87 -38.94
CA VAL A 50 6.70 54.98 -38.89
C VAL A 50 7.96 55.74 -39.33
N ALA A 51 7.90 56.41 -40.47
CA ALA A 51 9.02 57.16 -41.01
C ALA A 51 9.31 58.42 -40.16
N THR A 52 8.27 59.07 -39.63
CA THR A 52 8.40 60.22 -38.72
C THR A 52 9.08 59.83 -37.41
N THR A 53 8.67 58.73 -36.78
CA THR A 53 9.33 58.22 -35.55
C THR A 53 10.76 57.78 -35.81
N TYR A 54 11.08 57.24 -36.99
CA TYR A 54 12.45 56.93 -37.38
C TYR A 54 13.32 58.18 -37.52
N ILE A 55 12.80 59.24 -38.14
CA ILE A 55 13.52 60.52 -38.22
C ILE A 55 13.77 61.08 -36.81
N LEU A 56 12.75 61.06 -35.94
CA LEU A 56 12.85 61.56 -34.58
C LEU A 56 13.81 60.73 -33.70
N SER A 57 13.88 59.41 -33.89
CA SER A 57 14.80 58.55 -33.12
C SER A 57 16.28 58.89 -33.41
N ILE A 58 16.62 59.14 -34.68
CA ILE A 58 17.98 59.57 -35.05
C ILE A 58 18.25 61.00 -34.58
N LEU A 59 17.25 61.90 -34.65
CA LEU A 59 17.42 63.27 -34.16
C LEU A 59 17.68 63.32 -32.66
N VAL A 60 16.98 62.51 -31.86
CA VAL A 60 17.18 62.51 -30.39
C VAL A 60 18.55 61.97 -29.98
N GLU A 61 19.08 61.02 -30.74
CA GLU A 61 20.40 60.43 -30.50
C GLU A 61 21.50 61.48 -30.71
N HIS A 62 21.33 62.36 -31.70
CA HIS A 62 22.28 63.44 -31.99
C HIS A 62 22.12 64.66 -31.06
N ASP A 63 20.89 65.11 -30.81
CA ASP A 63 20.62 66.23 -29.88
C ASP A 63 19.26 66.05 -29.20
N SER A 64 19.28 65.58 -27.94
CA SER A 64 18.07 65.31 -27.17
C SER A 64 17.25 66.56 -26.80
N LYS A 65 17.81 67.77 -26.94
CA LYS A 65 17.08 69.03 -26.67
C LYS A 65 16.05 69.33 -27.74
N LEU A 66 16.18 68.70 -28.91
CA LEU A 66 15.27 68.82 -30.03
C LEU A 66 13.91 68.17 -29.76
N ILE A 67 13.84 67.19 -28.86
CA ILE A 67 12.59 66.50 -28.53
C ILE A 67 11.86 67.23 -27.40
N THR A 68 10.65 67.70 -27.71
CA THR A 68 9.72 68.36 -26.79
C THR A 68 8.94 67.36 -25.95
N GLU A 69 8.34 67.80 -24.84
CA GLU A 69 7.47 66.96 -24.02
C GLU A 69 6.22 66.49 -24.78
N GLY A 70 5.70 67.31 -25.71
CA GLY A 70 4.59 66.92 -26.59
C GLY A 70 4.93 65.73 -27.50
N ILE A 71 6.17 65.66 -28.00
CA ILE A 71 6.64 64.50 -28.76
C ILE A 71 6.73 63.26 -27.87
N ILE A 72 7.23 63.39 -26.63
CA ILE A 72 7.33 62.27 -25.68
C ILE A 72 5.95 61.68 -25.38
N GLN A 73 4.95 62.52 -25.11
CA GLN A 73 3.59 62.06 -24.82
C GLN A 73 2.98 61.33 -26.02
N LYS A 74 3.22 61.82 -27.24
CA LYS A 74 2.77 61.15 -28.47
C LYS A 74 3.48 59.82 -28.69
N THR A 75 4.80 59.75 -28.50
CA THR A 75 5.56 58.50 -28.68
C THR A 75 5.29 57.48 -27.58
N GLU A 76 4.95 57.91 -26.37
CA GLU A 76 4.51 57.01 -25.29
C GLU A 76 3.30 56.17 -25.72
N THR A 77 2.32 56.77 -26.41
CA THR A 77 1.15 56.02 -26.91
C THR A 77 1.50 54.97 -27.95
N LEU A 78 2.58 55.20 -28.71
CA LEU A 78 3.06 54.30 -29.77
C LEU A 78 3.84 53.09 -29.23
N LEU A 79 4.26 53.12 -27.96
CA LEU A 79 4.87 51.96 -27.31
C LEU A 79 3.93 50.74 -27.27
N ASN A 80 2.61 50.95 -27.29
CA ASN A 80 1.61 49.88 -27.34
C ASN A 80 1.17 49.51 -28.77
N SER A 81 1.85 50.01 -29.81
CA SER A 81 1.52 49.68 -31.19
C SER A 81 1.85 48.22 -31.51
N ASP A 82 1.05 47.57 -32.37
CA ASP A 82 1.37 46.23 -32.91
C ASP A 82 2.63 46.22 -33.79
N ASN A 83 3.03 47.38 -34.33
CA ASN A 83 4.20 47.48 -35.20
C ASN A 83 5.51 47.55 -34.39
N PRO A 84 6.42 46.56 -34.49
CA PRO A 84 7.66 46.53 -33.72
C PRO A 84 8.57 47.72 -34.04
N LYS A 85 8.58 48.23 -35.28
CA LYS A 85 9.40 49.41 -35.64
C LYS A 85 8.96 50.66 -34.88
N LEU A 86 7.64 50.84 -34.69
CA LEU A 86 7.12 51.95 -33.90
C LEU A 86 7.52 51.83 -32.44
N ARG A 87 7.46 50.63 -31.87
CA ARG A 87 7.91 50.39 -30.49
C ARG A 87 9.40 50.66 -30.33
N VAL A 88 10.25 50.13 -31.21
CA VAL A 88 11.70 50.37 -31.20
C VAL A 88 12.01 51.87 -31.30
N ASN A 89 11.45 52.56 -32.31
CA ASN A 89 11.69 54.00 -32.46
C ASN A 89 11.21 54.81 -31.25
N SER A 90 10.07 54.44 -30.67
CA SER A 90 9.54 55.11 -29.47
C SER A 90 10.44 54.90 -28.25
N ILE A 91 10.99 53.68 -28.07
CA ILE A 91 11.98 53.37 -27.03
C ILE A 91 13.27 54.17 -27.24
N LEU A 92 13.75 54.31 -28.48
CA LEU A 92 14.92 55.15 -28.79
C LEU A 92 14.65 56.62 -28.43
N ILE A 93 13.50 57.16 -28.86
CA ILE A 93 13.11 58.55 -28.60
C ILE A 93 13.06 58.83 -27.09
N ILE A 94 12.34 57.99 -26.36
CA ILE A 94 12.16 58.14 -24.91
C ILE A 94 13.48 57.88 -24.18
N GLY A 95 14.17 56.79 -24.52
CA GLY A 95 15.42 56.35 -23.89
C GLY A 95 16.53 57.39 -23.97
N PHE A 96 16.86 57.90 -25.15
CA PHE A 96 17.88 58.95 -25.30
C PHE A 96 17.49 60.25 -24.60
N LYS A 97 16.19 60.57 -24.56
CA LYS A 97 15.71 61.72 -23.81
C LYS A 97 15.94 61.56 -22.31
N LEU A 98 15.69 60.37 -21.75
CA LEU A 98 15.90 60.07 -20.32
C LEU A 98 17.37 60.18 -19.92
N LEU A 99 18.30 59.75 -20.77
CA LEU A 99 19.75 59.86 -20.50
C LEU A 99 20.23 61.29 -20.25
N THR A 100 19.50 62.29 -20.77
CA THR A 100 19.87 63.71 -20.67
C THR A 100 18.94 64.54 -19.80
N SER A 101 17.83 63.96 -19.34
CA SER A 101 16.76 64.67 -18.61
C SER A 101 16.38 63.92 -17.33
N PRO A 102 17.12 64.11 -16.21
CA PRO A 102 16.91 63.40 -14.95
C PRO A 102 15.46 63.49 -14.42
N ASP A 103 14.80 64.62 -14.66
CA ASP A 103 13.43 64.89 -14.19
C ASP A 103 12.39 63.89 -14.77
N LEU A 104 12.67 63.34 -15.95
CA LEU A 104 11.78 62.40 -16.64
C LEU A 104 12.01 60.94 -16.23
N VAL A 105 13.16 60.64 -15.61
CA VAL A 105 13.58 59.26 -15.28
C VAL A 105 12.57 58.58 -14.37
N ASN A 106 12.12 59.25 -13.31
CA ASN A 106 11.16 58.68 -12.36
C ASN A 106 9.80 58.34 -13.01
N THR A 107 9.42 59.07 -14.05
CA THR A 107 8.15 58.87 -14.77
C THR A 107 8.24 57.70 -15.74
N TYR A 108 9.29 57.65 -16.55
CA TYR A 108 9.36 56.77 -17.71
C TYR A 108 10.23 55.52 -17.53
N PHE A 109 11.07 55.44 -16.49
CA PHE A 109 11.93 54.28 -16.25
C PHE A 109 11.12 52.99 -16.08
N LYS A 110 10.08 53.01 -15.24
CA LYS A 110 9.15 51.87 -15.07
C LYS A 110 8.38 51.54 -16.35
N VAL A 111 8.11 52.53 -17.19
CA VAL A 111 7.42 52.33 -18.47
C VAL A 111 8.32 51.55 -19.43
N LEU A 112 9.59 51.94 -19.57
CA LEU A 112 10.56 51.21 -20.39
C LEU A 112 10.76 49.78 -19.90
N ALA A 113 10.86 49.56 -18.58
CA ALA A 113 11.09 48.23 -18.01
C ALA A 113 9.98 47.21 -18.34
N LYS A 114 8.74 47.65 -18.61
CA LYS A 114 7.65 46.76 -19.05
C LYS A 114 7.95 46.08 -20.38
N TYR A 115 8.79 46.67 -21.23
CA TYR A 115 9.14 46.14 -22.55
C TYR A 115 10.32 45.17 -22.51
N LEU A 116 10.86 44.85 -21.32
CA LEU A 116 11.81 43.74 -21.13
C LEU A 116 11.21 42.37 -21.46
N ILE A 117 9.88 42.28 -21.57
CA ILE A 117 9.15 41.06 -21.94
C ILE A 117 8.45 41.18 -23.30
N ASP A 118 8.81 42.16 -24.14
CA ASP A 118 8.24 42.30 -25.48
C ASP A 118 8.60 41.11 -26.37
N ASN A 119 7.70 40.73 -27.27
CA ASN A 119 7.91 39.64 -28.21
C ASN A 119 9.03 39.93 -29.23
N SER A 120 9.29 41.20 -29.55
CA SER A 120 10.36 41.62 -30.46
C SER A 120 11.71 41.65 -29.76
N VAL A 121 12.69 40.94 -30.33
CA VAL A 121 14.09 40.95 -29.83
C VAL A 121 14.68 42.36 -29.91
N ASP A 122 14.50 43.06 -31.04
CA ASP A 122 15.00 44.44 -31.22
C ASP A 122 14.46 45.39 -30.15
N VAL A 123 13.18 45.24 -29.77
CA VAL A 123 12.59 46.03 -28.68
C VAL A 123 13.31 45.75 -27.37
N ARG A 124 13.49 44.47 -27.00
CA ARG A 124 14.16 44.09 -25.76
C ARG A 124 15.61 44.59 -25.73
N ASP A 125 16.38 44.38 -26.81
CA ASP A 125 17.80 44.78 -26.91
C ASP A 125 17.97 46.30 -26.62
N ASN A 126 17.12 47.12 -27.22
CA ASN A 126 17.14 48.58 -26.99
C ASN A 126 16.73 48.94 -25.55
N VAL A 127 15.75 48.24 -24.97
CA VAL A 127 15.36 48.43 -23.56
C VAL A 127 16.52 48.08 -22.63
N HIS A 128 17.22 46.96 -22.86
CA HIS A 128 18.39 46.57 -22.08
C HIS A 128 19.47 47.65 -22.08
N PHE A 129 19.78 48.22 -23.25
CA PHE A 129 20.75 49.30 -23.37
C PHE A 129 20.39 50.50 -22.48
N PHE A 130 19.17 51.03 -22.61
CA PHE A 130 18.78 52.23 -21.85
C PHE A 130 18.65 51.97 -20.35
N LEU A 131 18.10 50.83 -19.94
CA LEU A 131 18.00 50.50 -18.52
C LEU A 131 19.40 50.37 -17.90
N HIS A 132 20.35 49.74 -18.59
CA HIS A 132 21.72 49.61 -18.11
C HIS A 132 22.41 50.97 -17.94
N GLU A 133 22.33 51.85 -18.94
CA GLU A 133 22.93 53.19 -18.85
C GLU A 133 22.30 54.06 -17.76
N LEU A 134 20.97 53.98 -17.57
CA LEU A 134 20.27 54.72 -16.50
C LEU A 134 20.63 54.19 -15.10
N VAL A 135 20.69 52.87 -14.94
CA VAL A 135 21.03 52.22 -13.66
C VAL A 135 22.49 52.45 -13.29
N LYS A 136 23.40 52.52 -14.27
CA LYS A 136 24.80 52.87 -14.04
C LYS A 136 24.95 54.27 -13.42
N VAL A 137 24.06 55.20 -13.77
CA VAL A 137 24.00 56.56 -13.19
C VAL A 137 23.27 56.56 -11.84
N ASN A 138 22.16 55.84 -11.72
CA ASN A 138 21.39 55.73 -10.48
C ASN A 138 21.01 54.26 -10.16
N PRO A 139 21.85 53.53 -9.41
CA PRO A 139 21.62 52.12 -9.12
C PRO A 139 20.33 51.80 -8.36
N ASN A 140 19.79 52.76 -7.60
CA ASN A 140 18.58 52.53 -6.80
C ASN A 140 17.32 52.36 -7.66
N LEU A 141 17.35 52.75 -8.95
CA LEU A 141 16.22 52.57 -9.87
C LEU A 141 15.85 51.09 -10.04
N VAL A 142 16.79 50.16 -9.84
CA VAL A 142 16.54 48.73 -10.02
C VAL A 142 15.48 48.20 -9.05
N GLU A 143 15.39 48.76 -7.84
CA GLU A 143 14.41 48.32 -6.82
C GLU A 143 12.95 48.42 -7.29
N ASP A 144 12.71 49.32 -8.23
CA ASP A 144 11.39 49.64 -8.79
C ASP A 144 10.96 48.69 -9.92
N ILE A 145 11.87 47.85 -10.43
CA ILE A 145 11.66 47.01 -11.62
C ILE A 145 12.07 45.54 -11.42
N LYS A 146 12.29 45.10 -10.17
CA LYS A 146 12.76 43.75 -9.82
C LYS A 146 11.92 42.64 -10.46
N ASP A 147 10.60 42.77 -10.38
CA ASP A 147 9.67 41.80 -10.99
C ASP A 147 9.84 41.73 -12.51
N SER A 148 10.03 42.89 -13.17
CA SER A 148 10.24 42.93 -14.62
C SER A 148 11.55 42.25 -15.03
N ILE A 149 12.61 42.41 -14.22
CA ILE A 149 13.91 41.78 -14.46
C ILE A 149 13.82 40.25 -14.28
N ILE A 150 13.22 39.77 -13.19
CA ILE A 150 13.08 38.33 -12.91
C ILE A 150 12.18 37.66 -13.96
N ASN A 151 11.05 38.29 -14.30
CA ASN A 151 10.17 37.79 -15.35
C ASN A 151 10.87 37.73 -16.72
N SER A 152 11.67 38.75 -17.06
CA SER A 152 12.44 38.76 -18.31
C SER A 152 13.48 37.64 -18.37
N LEU A 153 14.18 37.36 -17.26
CA LEU A 153 15.13 36.24 -17.19
C LEU A 153 14.49 34.88 -17.45
N SER A 154 13.20 34.71 -17.13
CA SER A 154 12.49 33.45 -17.37
C SER A 154 12.23 33.13 -18.84
N ILE A 155 12.22 34.16 -19.71
CA ILE A 155 11.87 34.02 -21.13
C ILE A 155 13.02 34.35 -22.09
N GLU A 156 14.01 35.14 -21.66
CA GLU A 156 15.08 35.60 -22.53
C GLU A 156 16.02 34.45 -22.90
N LYS A 157 16.39 34.39 -24.18
CA LYS A 157 17.30 33.38 -24.76
C LYS A 157 18.57 33.99 -25.32
N ASN A 158 18.59 35.31 -25.57
CA ASN A 158 19.80 36.01 -26.01
C ASN A 158 20.79 36.10 -24.83
N LYS A 159 22.02 35.61 -25.04
CA LYS A 159 23.08 35.58 -24.03
C LYS A 159 23.46 36.99 -23.53
N GLU A 160 23.55 37.98 -24.43
CA GLU A 160 23.92 39.35 -24.06
C GLU A 160 22.85 40.02 -23.20
N ASN A 161 21.57 39.79 -23.52
CA ASN A 161 20.46 40.30 -22.73
C ASN A 161 20.39 39.63 -21.36
N GLN A 162 20.65 38.33 -21.27
CA GLN A 162 20.75 37.63 -19.98
C GLN A 162 21.89 38.21 -19.13
N LEU A 163 23.06 38.45 -19.71
CA LEU A 163 24.18 39.12 -19.02
C LEU A 163 23.79 40.51 -18.52
N SER A 164 23.10 41.29 -19.34
CA SER A 164 22.56 42.60 -18.96
C SER A 164 21.61 42.51 -17.77
N LEU A 165 20.65 41.56 -17.78
CA LEU A 165 19.71 41.35 -16.68
C LEU A 165 20.41 40.95 -15.38
N PHE A 166 21.42 40.07 -15.44
CA PHE A 166 22.19 39.71 -14.27
C PHE A 166 23.01 40.88 -13.72
N ASN A 167 23.58 41.72 -14.59
CA ASN A 167 24.25 42.94 -14.17
C ASN A 167 23.28 43.90 -13.46
N LEU A 168 22.05 44.05 -13.98
CA LEU A 168 21.00 44.82 -13.32
C LEU A 168 20.65 44.20 -11.95
N LEU A 169 20.42 42.89 -11.86
CA LEU A 169 20.16 42.19 -10.59
C LEU A 169 21.28 42.37 -9.56
N SER A 170 22.52 42.54 -9.99
CA SER A 170 23.64 42.74 -9.06
C SER A 170 23.52 44.03 -8.23
N PHE A 171 22.73 45.01 -8.70
CA PHE A 171 22.41 46.23 -7.96
C PHE A 171 21.20 46.10 -7.03
N CYS A 172 20.41 45.02 -7.12
CA CYS A 172 19.29 44.75 -6.20
C CYS A 172 19.81 44.46 -4.79
N LYS A 173 19.23 45.11 -3.78
CA LYS A 173 19.61 44.92 -2.38
C LYS A 173 18.96 43.67 -1.79
N GLU A 174 17.65 43.53 -1.96
CA GLU A 174 16.87 42.44 -1.38
C GLU A 174 15.71 42.02 -2.29
N LEU A 175 15.44 40.72 -2.29
CA LEU A 175 14.27 40.11 -2.92
C LEU A 175 13.25 39.72 -1.86
N ASP A 176 11.97 39.84 -2.19
CA ASP A 176 10.90 39.26 -1.37
C ASP A 176 10.86 37.72 -1.51
N PHE A 177 9.88 37.08 -0.86
CA PHE A 177 9.76 35.62 -0.90
C PHE A 177 9.48 35.10 -2.31
N ASN A 178 8.57 35.74 -3.06
CA ASN A 178 8.14 35.26 -4.38
C ASN A 178 9.27 35.43 -5.39
N GLN A 179 9.91 36.59 -5.39
CA GLN A 179 11.06 36.91 -6.22
C GLN A 179 12.23 35.95 -5.94
N SER A 180 12.49 35.62 -4.67
CA SER A 180 13.54 34.64 -4.31
C SER A 180 13.19 33.22 -4.78
N PHE A 181 11.91 32.85 -4.71
CA PHE A 181 11.42 31.55 -5.18
C PHE A 181 11.57 31.43 -6.70
N GLU A 182 11.11 32.42 -7.46
CA GLU A 182 11.20 32.45 -8.92
C GLU A 182 12.66 32.48 -9.39
N LEU A 183 13.49 33.34 -8.78
CA LEU A 183 14.91 33.40 -9.11
C LEU A 183 15.59 32.04 -8.88
N ARG A 184 15.22 31.31 -7.82
CA ARG A 184 15.75 29.95 -7.57
C ARG A 184 15.40 28.98 -8.69
N GLU A 185 14.14 28.96 -9.14
CA GLU A 185 13.70 28.05 -10.22
C GLU A 185 14.32 28.43 -11.58
N ILE A 186 14.38 29.72 -11.90
CA ILE A 186 15.06 30.23 -13.09
C ILE A 186 16.55 29.87 -13.06
N SER A 187 17.21 30.05 -11.90
CA SER A 187 18.63 29.72 -11.75
C SER A 187 18.91 28.25 -12.07
N LYS A 188 18.06 27.31 -11.61
CA LYS A 188 18.20 25.89 -11.94
C LYS A 188 18.13 25.66 -13.45
N SER A 189 17.12 26.24 -14.11
CA SER A 189 16.95 26.11 -15.56
C SER A 189 18.16 26.65 -16.32
N LEU A 190 18.74 27.76 -15.88
CA LEU A 190 19.91 28.37 -16.52
C LEU A 190 21.18 27.57 -16.26
N ILE A 191 21.39 27.04 -15.04
CA ILE A 191 22.50 26.13 -14.75
C ILE A 191 22.47 24.92 -15.68
N SER A 192 21.30 24.29 -15.85
CA SER A 192 21.15 23.15 -16.76
C SER A 192 21.35 23.53 -18.23
N SER A 193 21.04 24.77 -18.62
CA SER A 193 21.18 25.22 -20.02
C SER A 193 22.63 25.58 -20.38
N TYR A 194 23.44 25.95 -19.41
CA TYR A 194 24.84 26.36 -19.59
C TYR A 194 25.85 25.34 -19.07
N SER A 195 25.41 24.12 -18.71
CA SER A 195 26.26 23.04 -18.19
C SER A 195 27.46 22.70 -19.07
N ASP A 196 27.25 22.72 -20.39
CA ASP A 196 28.20 22.23 -21.38
C ASP A 196 29.04 23.36 -21.99
N ASP A 197 28.71 24.62 -21.68
CA ASP A 197 29.36 25.81 -22.25
C ASP A 197 30.46 26.33 -21.32
N THR A 198 31.63 25.68 -21.40
CA THR A 198 32.80 25.97 -20.56
C THR A 198 33.37 27.38 -20.73
N ASN A 199 32.96 28.11 -21.77
CA ASN A 199 33.38 29.50 -22.05
C ASN A 199 32.28 30.54 -21.77
N SER A 200 31.15 30.15 -21.16
CA SER A 200 30.05 31.07 -20.91
C SER A 200 30.35 32.07 -19.79
N GLU A 201 30.33 33.37 -20.10
CA GLU A 201 30.41 34.46 -19.11
C GLU A 201 29.18 34.50 -18.18
N ILE A 202 28.10 33.79 -18.52
CA ILE A 202 26.86 33.75 -17.75
C ILE A 202 27.04 32.96 -16.46
N THR A 203 27.74 31.83 -16.49
CA THR A 203 27.88 30.92 -15.35
C THR A 203 28.52 31.60 -14.13
N PRO A 204 29.66 32.32 -14.25
CA PRO A 204 30.25 33.05 -13.13
C PRO A 204 29.32 34.12 -12.55
N LEU A 205 28.58 34.83 -13.42
CA LEU A 205 27.69 35.91 -12.99
C LEU A 205 26.44 35.36 -12.30
N LEU A 206 25.88 34.26 -12.81
CA LEU A 206 24.78 33.53 -12.18
C LEU A 206 25.17 33.04 -10.78
N PHE A 207 26.37 32.49 -10.60
CA PHE A 207 26.87 32.07 -9.30
C PHE A 207 27.04 33.24 -8.33
N LYS A 208 27.49 34.40 -8.82
CA LYS A 208 27.53 35.63 -8.02
C LYS A 208 26.14 36.07 -7.56
N ILE A 209 25.13 36.00 -8.44
CA ILE A 209 23.74 36.35 -8.09
C ILE A 209 23.14 35.35 -7.10
N ILE A 210 23.37 34.05 -7.31
CA ILE A 210 22.93 32.99 -6.39
C ILE A 210 23.53 33.20 -5.00
N THR A 211 24.85 33.43 -4.91
CA THR A 211 25.52 33.67 -3.62
C THR A 211 25.05 34.97 -2.96
N GLN A 212 24.67 35.99 -3.73
CA GLN A 212 24.11 37.23 -3.20
C GLN A 212 22.77 37.00 -2.49
N PHE A 213 21.83 36.27 -3.11
CA PHE A 213 20.46 36.12 -2.59
C PHE A 213 20.20 34.86 -1.77
N PHE A 214 21.07 33.85 -1.83
CA PHE A 214 20.97 32.60 -1.06
C PHE A 214 22.18 32.45 -0.12
N PRO A 215 22.13 32.98 1.12
CA PRO A 215 23.30 33.12 1.98
C PRO A 215 24.06 31.84 2.30
N LYS A 216 23.38 30.68 2.43
CA LYS A 216 24.06 29.40 2.71
C LYS A 216 24.98 28.97 1.56
N MET A 217 24.77 29.52 0.36
CA MET A 217 25.63 29.27 -0.81
C MET A 217 26.97 29.99 -0.70
N LYS A 218 27.09 31.07 0.11
CA LYS A 218 28.35 31.82 0.26
C LYS A 218 29.46 31.01 0.94
N GLU A 219 29.09 30.04 1.76
CA GLU A 219 30.03 29.23 2.54
C GLU A 219 30.61 28.07 1.73
N ILE A 220 30.10 27.84 0.51
CA ILE A 220 30.41 26.69 -0.32
C ILE A 220 31.12 27.16 -1.59
N LYS A 221 32.18 26.46 -1.99
CA LYS A 221 32.85 26.68 -3.28
C LYS A 221 32.03 26.05 -4.40
N ILE A 222 31.05 26.81 -4.88
CA ILE A 222 30.08 26.38 -5.90
C ILE A 222 30.77 25.94 -7.20
N GLU A 223 31.92 26.53 -7.52
CA GLU A 223 32.65 26.29 -8.76
C GLU A 223 33.24 24.87 -8.87
N ILE A 224 33.29 24.13 -7.77
CA ILE A 224 33.86 22.77 -7.71
C ILE A 224 32.75 21.71 -7.71
N LEU A 225 31.49 22.10 -7.52
CA LEU A 225 30.36 21.18 -7.46
C LEU A 225 29.97 20.71 -8.85
N SER A 226 29.54 19.45 -8.94
CA SER A 226 28.82 18.98 -10.12
C SER A 226 27.47 19.70 -10.26
N ILE A 227 26.92 19.68 -11.48
CA ILE A 227 25.61 20.30 -11.77
C ILE A 227 24.52 19.72 -10.87
N ASP A 228 24.49 18.41 -10.71
CA ASP A 228 23.49 17.73 -9.87
C ASP A 228 23.63 18.15 -8.40
N GLU A 229 24.84 18.20 -7.86
CA GLU A 229 25.09 18.70 -6.50
C GLU A 229 24.66 20.16 -6.34
N LEU A 230 24.88 21.00 -7.36
CA LEU A 230 24.48 22.41 -7.33
C LEU A 230 22.96 22.57 -7.37
N LEU A 231 22.28 21.80 -8.22
CA LEU A 231 20.82 21.79 -8.30
C LEU A 231 20.21 21.30 -6.98
N GLU A 232 20.73 20.22 -6.40
CA GLU A 232 20.31 19.71 -5.10
C GLU A 232 20.56 20.74 -3.99
N LEU A 233 21.71 21.41 -4.01
CA LEU A 233 22.04 22.44 -3.03
C LEU A 233 21.09 23.63 -3.11
N LEU A 234 20.74 24.10 -4.31
CA LEU A 234 19.70 25.11 -4.54
C LEU A 234 18.34 24.61 -4.04
N ASP A 235 17.98 23.38 -4.37
CA ASP A 235 16.74 22.74 -3.91
C ASP A 235 16.69 22.52 -2.41
N SER A 236 17.82 22.45 -1.72
CA SER A 236 17.89 22.37 -0.25
C SER A 236 17.66 23.72 0.43
N GLN A 237 17.86 24.86 -0.26
CA GLN A 237 17.78 26.21 0.32
C GLN A 237 16.41 26.56 0.88
N PHE A 238 16.27 26.63 2.20
CA PHE A 238 15.01 26.95 2.84
C PHE A 238 14.72 28.45 2.77
N LEU A 239 13.75 28.84 1.92
CA LEU A 239 13.35 30.24 1.75
C LEU A 239 12.50 30.70 2.94
N MET A 240 12.97 31.79 3.56
CA MET A 240 12.38 32.34 4.76
C MET A 240 12.56 33.86 4.77
N LYS A 241 11.49 34.60 5.07
CA LYS A 241 11.52 36.06 5.24
C LYS A 241 10.86 36.47 6.54
N ARG A 242 11.40 37.52 7.15
CA ARG A 242 10.86 38.17 8.35
C ARG A 242 10.71 39.66 8.12
N HIS A 243 9.51 40.16 8.37
CA HIS A 243 9.17 41.57 8.25
C HIS A 243 8.84 42.16 9.63
N ASN A 244 9.46 43.27 9.99
CA ASN A 244 9.11 44.00 11.20
C ASN A 244 7.93 44.94 10.94
N PHE A 245 6.71 44.40 11.05
CA PHE A 245 5.49 45.16 10.79
C PHE A 245 5.36 46.39 11.70
N THR A 246 5.88 46.34 12.92
CA THR A 246 5.90 47.49 13.84
C THR A 246 6.65 48.69 13.28
N GLN A 247 7.74 48.46 12.54
CA GLN A 247 8.49 49.52 11.88
C GLN A 247 7.80 49.98 10.59
N ILE A 248 7.20 49.06 9.86
CA ILE A 248 6.45 49.35 8.63
C ILE A 248 5.24 50.23 8.94
N LEU A 249 4.45 49.85 9.94
CA LEU A 249 3.29 50.61 10.43
C LEU A 249 3.66 52.08 10.74
N LYS A 250 4.83 52.32 11.35
CA LYS A 250 5.33 53.68 11.65
C LYS A 250 5.68 54.49 10.40
N LYS A 251 6.05 53.85 9.29
CA LYS A 251 6.47 54.51 8.04
C LYS A 251 5.31 54.71 7.06
N SER A 252 4.43 53.72 6.93
CA SER A 252 3.43 53.67 5.86
C SER A 252 1.98 53.83 6.34
N ASN A 253 1.73 53.81 7.64
CA ASN A 253 0.38 53.94 8.24
C ASN A 253 -0.65 52.92 7.70
N ILE A 254 -0.20 51.75 7.25
CA ILE A 254 -1.03 50.64 6.73
C ILE A 254 -1.46 49.73 7.88
N THR A 255 -2.69 49.21 7.87
CA THR A 255 -3.16 48.26 8.90
C THR A 255 -2.55 46.86 8.70
N LEU A 256 -2.41 46.07 9.76
CA LEU A 256 -1.86 44.70 9.65
C LEU A 256 -2.69 43.84 8.69
N LYS A 257 -4.02 44.01 8.71
CA LYS A 257 -4.94 43.25 7.86
C LYS A 257 -4.72 43.56 6.39
N ASP A 258 -4.52 44.83 6.05
CA ASP A 258 -4.29 45.24 4.66
C ASP A 258 -2.90 44.81 4.20
N TYR A 259 -1.89 44.92 5.05
CA TYR A 259 -0.53 44.43 4.76
C TYR A 259 -0.48 42.91 4.51
N LEU A 260 -1.18 42.12 5.33
CA LEU A 260 -1.27 40.67 5.11
C LEU A 260 -1.99 40.35 3.80
N LYS A 261 -3.06 41.08 3.45
CA LYS A 261 -3.76 40.91 2.17
C LYS A 261 -2.88 41.25 0.96
N GLU A 262 -2.02 42.25 1.07
CA GLU A 262 -1.07 42.58 0.00
C GLU A 262 -0.07 41.45 -0.22
N ILE A 263 0.45 40.84 0.85
CA ILE A 263 1.39 39.71 0.77
C ILE A 263 0.71 38.41 0.31
N GLU A 264 -0.59 38.26 0.57
CA GLU A 264 -1.41 37.09 0.22
C GLU A 264 -1.87 37.10 -1.25
N LYS A 265 -1.76 38.22 -1.99
CA LYS A 265 -2.10 38.28 -3.43
C LYS A 265 -1.13 37.52 -4.36
N SER A 266 -0.36 36.58 -3.83
CA SER A 266 0.64 35.81 -4.56
C SER A 266 0.07 34.53 -5.18
N ASP A 267 0.52 34.18 -6.38
CA ASP A 267 0.23 32.89 -7.02
C ASP A 267 0.89 31.69 -6.31
N LEU A 268 1.74 31.94 -5.30
CA LEU A 268 2.49 30.91 -4.56
C LEU A 268 1.87 30.56 -3.19
N ASN A 269 0.61 30.93 -2.93
CA ASN A 269 -0.05 30.69 -1.64
C ASN A 269 -0.02 29.23 -1.18
N ASP A 270 -0.10 28.26 -2.09
CA ASP A 270 -0.01 26.83 -1.74
C ASP A 270 1.40 26.38 -1.32
N LYS A 271 2.43 27.11 -1.75
CA LYS A 271 3.84 26.83 -1.45
C LYS A 271 4.37 27.63 -0.27
N LYS A 272 3.61 28.63 0.21
CA LYS A 272 4.01 29.57 1.27
C LYS A 272 3.16 29.39 2.52
N ILE A 273 3.79 29.59 3.68
CA ILE A 273 3.12 29.77 4.97
C ILE A 273 3.31 31.22 5.38
N LEU A 274 2.21 31.89 5.68
CA LEU A 274 2.18 33.26 6.18
C LEU A 274 1.58 33.26 7.59
N PHE A 275 2.32 33.80 8.56
CA PHE A 275 1.81 34.02 9.91
C PHE A 275 2.56 35.16 10.59
N TYR A 276 2.08 35.59 11.75
CA TYR A 276 2.76 36.63 12.53
C TYR A 276 2.91 36.22 13.99
N THR A 277 3.95 36.74 14.63
CA THR A 277 4.14 36.67 16.08
C THR A 277 4.04 38.06 16.69
N ARG A 278 3.57 38.13 17.92
CA ARG A 278 3.53 39.37 18.71
C ARG A 278 4.34 39.16 19.97
N ASN A 279 5.45 39.89 20.10
CA ASN A 279 6.30 39.79 21.27
C ASN A 279 5.71 40.53 22.48
N LYS A 280 6.32 40.35 23.66
CA LYS A 280 5.91 41.02 24.91
C LYS A 280 5.95 42.56 24.85
N LYS A 281 6.74 43.13 23.93
CA LYS A 281 6.85 44.59 23.69
C LYS A 281 5.85 45.10 22.65
N ASN A 282 4.81 44.33 22.32
CA ASN A 282 3.85 44.61 21.25
C ASN A 282 4.45 44.78 19.85
N SER A 283 5.69 44.35 19.63
CA SER A 283 6.24 44.30 18.27
C SER A 283 5.66 43.11 17.53
N ILE A 284 5.18 43.37 16.32
CA ILE A 284 4.62 42.39 15.40
C ILE A 284 5.67 42.06 14.34
N PHE A 285 5.95 40.78 14.19
CA PHE A 285 6.79 40.23 13.12
C PHE A 285 5.96 39.33 12.24
N VAL A 286 6.02 39.55 10.93
CA VAL A 286 5.35 38.72 9.92
C VAL A 286 6.39 37.81 9.29
N TYR A 287 6.08 36.53 9.12
CA TYR A 287 6.96 35.51 8.58
C TYR A 287 6.36 34.89 7.33
N GLU A 288 7.21 34.70 6.33
CA GLU A 288 6.92 33.96 5.10
C GLU A 288 7.90 32.80 4.99
N LEU A 289 7.39 31.57 4.93
CA LEU A 289 8.20 30.35 4.92
C LEU A 289 7.74 29.41 3.81
N GLU A 290 8.68 28.67 3.23
CA GLU A 290 8.38 27.59 2.30
C GLU A 290 7.68 26.42 3.02
N LYS A 291 6.42 26.15 2.63
CA LYS A 291 5.50 25.23 3.34
C LYS A 291 6.04 23.82 3.46
N ILE A 292 6.46 23.24 2.34
CA ILE A 292 6.90 21.85 2.26
C ILE A 292 8.16 21.65 3.11
N LYS A 293 9.13 22.56 3.01
CA LYS A 293 10.38 22.47 3.78
C LYS A 293 10.16 22.65 5.26
N LEU A 294 9.25 23.56 5.66
CA LEU A 294 8.88 23.70 7.06
C LEU A 294 8.28 22.40 7.60
N ILE A 295 7.28 21.85 6.91
CA ILE A 295 6.62 20.61 7.35
C ILE A 295 7.64 19.47 7.42
N ASN A 296 8.50 19.32 6.40
CA ASN A 296 9.53 18.28 6.35
C ASN A 296 10.55 18.40 7.49
N PHE A 297 10.97 19.62 7.84
CA PHE A 297 11.86 19.87 8.96
C PHE A 297 11.27 19.37 10.29
N PHE A 298 9.95 19.48 10.46
CA PHE A 298 9.23 19.00 11.65
C PHE A 298 8.64 17.58 11.50
N LYS A 299 8.90 16.88 10.38
CA LYS A 299 8.31 15.58 10.05
C LYS A 299 9.03 14.41 10.74
N GLU A 300 8.45 13.22 10.56
CA GLU A 300 8.65 11.99 11.32
C GLU A 300 10.11 11.60 11.60
N GLY A 301 10.39 11.27 12.87
CA GLY A 301 11.60 10.54 13.27
C GLY A 301 12.53 11.28 14.24
N LEU A 302 12.35 12.59 14.45
CA LEU A 302 13.38 13.40 15.12
C LEU A 302 12.86 14.15 16.36
N LYS A 303 13.70 14.14 17.40
CA LYS A 303 13.70 15.14 18.47
C LYS A 303 14.61 16.27 17.99
N LEU A 304 14.08 17.48 17.87
CA LEU A 304 14.85 18.63 17.39
C LEU A 304 15.33 19.46 18.59
N SER A 305 16.62 19.70 18.64
CA SER A 305 17.31 20.51 19.62
C SER A 305 17.30 22.00 19.25
N THR A 306 17.59 22.86 20.23
CA THR A 306 17.74 24.30 20.00
C THR A 306 18.82 24.62 18.97
N LYS A 307 19.90 23.82 18.92
CA LYS A 307 20.97 24.01 17.94
C LYS A 307 20.47 23.80 16.51
N GLU A 308 19.72 22.73 16.25
CA GLU A 308 19.14 22.47 14.92
C GLU A 308 18.18 23.58 14.48
N PHE A 309 17.42 24.14 15.43
CA PHE A 309 16.59 25.31 15.17
C PHE A 309 17.40 26.56 14.84
N GLN A 310 18.47 26.84 15.59
CA GLN A 310 19.35 27.98 15.33
C GLN A 310 20.06 27.85 13.98
N ASP A 311 20.58 26.67 13.66
CA ASP A 311 21.24 26.38 12.38
C ASP A 311 20.28 26.58 11.19
N THR A 312 19.00 26.23 11.38
CA THR A 312 18.00 26.33 10.31
C THR A 312 17.39 27.72 10.18
N PHE A 313 17.01 28.36 11.30
CA PHE A 313 16.19 29.57 11.32
C PHE A 313 16.96 30.84 11.72
N SER A 314 18.29 30.79 11.88
CA SER A 314 19.14 31.94 12.25
C SER A 314 18.95 33.18 11.35
N GLN A 315 18.58 32.98 10.08
CA GLN A 315 18.33 34.09 9.15
C GLN A 315 17.13 34.96 9.56
N ILE A 316 16.16 34.38 10.27
CA ILE A 316 14.92 35.07 10.65
C ILE A 316 14.77 35.19 12.18
N ILE A 317 15.36 34.30 12.97
CA ILE A 317 15.26 34.28 14.44
C ILE A 317 16.58 34.70 15.06
N GLN A 318 16.53 35.69 15.97
CA GLN A 318 17.74 36.27 16.56
C GLN A 318 18.08 35.74 17.96
N ASN A 319 17.11 35.20 18.70
CA ASN A 319 17.31 34.75 20.08
C ASN A 319 16.30 33.66 20.48
N ASP A 320 16.60 32.98 21.59
CA ASP A 320 15.81 31.82 22.05
C ASP A 320 14.38 32.18 22.49
N SER A 321 14.18 33.38 23.03
CA SER A 321 12.82 33.83 23.39
C SER A 321 11.94 34.01 22.15
N GLU A 322 12.52 34.50 21.05
CA GLU A 322 11.85 34.61 19.77
C GLU A 322 11.60 33.23 19.17
N LEU A 323 12.59 32.33 19.24
CA LEU A 323 12.44 30.95 18.79
C LEU A 323 11.27 30.24 19.47
N LYS A 324 11.19 30.32 20.80
CA LYS A 324 10.10 29.73 21.58
C LYS A 324 8.74 30.27 21.14
N LEU A 325 8.63 31.58 20.94
CA LEU A 325 7.38 32.21 20.48
C LEU A 325 7.02 31.75 19.06
N PHE A 326 8.01 31.67 18.16
CA PHE A 326 7.86 31.22 16.79
C PHE A 326 7.34 29.78 16.71
N ILE A 327 8.02 28.83 17.37
CA ILE A 327 7.62 27.41 17.38
C ILE A 327 6.23 27.24 18.02
N ASN A 328 5.98 27.87 19.18
CA ASN A 328 4.67 27.77 19.84
C ASN A 328 3.54 28.34 18.97
N THR A 329 3.81 29.40 18.20
CA THR A 329 2.83 29.95 17.27
C THR A 329 2.51 28.95 16.15
N LEU A 330 3.52 28.28 15.59
CA LEU A 330 3.32 27.24 14.57
C LEU A 330 2.51 26.04 15.11
N ILE A 331 2.77 25.61 16.36
CA ILE A 331 1.99 24.55 17.04
C ILE A 331 0.53 25.01 17.24
N ASN A 332 0.32 26.22 17.75
CA ASN A 332 -1.02 26.77 18.02
C ASN A 332 -1.85 26.93 16.75
N LEU A 333 -1.21 27.32 15.64
CA LEU A 333 -1.84 27.42 14.31
C LEU A 333 -2.05 26.05 13.65
N LYS A 334 -1.61 24.95 14.28
CA LYS A 334 -1.65 23.58 13.74
C LYS A 334 -0.92 23.43 12.41
N ILE A 335 0.09 24.27 12.19
CA ILE A 335 0.98 24.17 11.03
C ILE A 335 1.96 23.01 11.25
N ILE A 336 2.37 22.79 12.49
CA ILE A 336 3.20 21.66 12.92
C ILE A 336 2.55 20.97 14.13
N ASN A 337 2.77 19.65 14.26
CA ASN A 337 2.22 18.85 15.36
C ASN A 337 3.33 18.34 16.27
N GLY A 338 3.37 18.85 17.50
CA GLY A 338 4.33 18.41 18.50
C GLY A 338 4.27 19.23 19.78
N TYR A 339 5.25 19.01 20.65
CA TYR A 339 5.41 19.74 21.90
C TYR A 339 6.81 20.35 21.98
N TYR A 340 6.88 21.65 22.22
CA TYR A 340 8.16 22.34 22.47
C TYR A 340 8.36 22.53 23.97
N SER A 341 9.39 21.89 24.50
CA SER A 341 9.70 21.89 25.93
C SER A 341 10.42 23.16 26.39
N ASP A 342 10.38 23.41 27.70
CA ASP A 342 11.15 24.49 28.32
C ASP A 342 12.67 24.28 28.21
N LEU A 343 13.12 23.04 27.98
CA LEU A 343 14.52 22.69 27.70
C LEU A 343 14.94 22.99 26.26
N GLY A 344 14.05 23.55 25.44
CA GLY A 344 14.34 23.92 24.06
C GLY A 344 14.36 22.74 23.09
N ILE A 345 13.74 21.62 23.46
CA ILE A 345 13.60 20.42 22.62
C ILE A 345 12.17 20.33 22.08
N PHE A 346 12.04 20.14 20.78
CA PHE A 346 10.78 19.82 20.12
C PHE A 346 10.59 18.31 20.01
N TYR A 347 9.42 17.86 20.43
CA TYR A 347 8.98 16.48 20.43
C TYR A 347 7.87 16.30 19.40
N SER A 348 8.19 15.65 18.29
CA SER A 348 7.24 15.38 17.20
C SER A 348 6.11 14.45 17.67
N TYR A 349 4.86 14.82 17.37
CA TYR A 349 3.68 14.02 17.71
C TYR A 349 3.72 12.64 17.02
N ASP A 350 4.02 12.63 15.72
CA ASP A 350 4.01 11.41 14.91
C ASP A 350 5.11 10.44 15.31
N HIS A 351 6.29 10.96 15.70
CA HIS A 351 7.38 10.13 16.23
C HIS A 351 6.94 9.33 17.47
N PHE A 352 6.39 10.00 18.49
CA PHE A 352 5.96 9.31 19.71
C PHE A 352 4.75 8.40 19.47
N LYS A 353 3.83 8.79 18.58
CA LYS A 353 2.70 7.94 18.18
C LYS A 353 3.19 6.63 17.57
N SER A 354 4.11 6.71 16.61
CA SER A 354 4.71 5.54 15.97
C SER A 354 5.54 4.70 16.94
N GLU A 355 6.36 5.33 17.79
CA GLU A 355 7.15 4.64 18.83
C GLU A 355 6.25 3.87 19.80
N MET A 356 5.19 4.49 20.31
CA MET A 356 4.24 3.85 21.23
C MET A 356 3.44 2.75 20.54
N ALA A 357 2.98 2.97 19.30
CA ALA A 357 2.25 1.97 18.52
C ALA A 357 3.13 0.74 18.23
N ASN A 358 4.39 0.95 17.85
CA ASN A 358 5.34 -0.14 17.59
C ASN A 358 5.65 -0.93 18.87
N ASN A 359 5.88 -0.24 19.99
CA ASN A 359 6.04 -0.90 21.29
C ASN A 359 4.82 -1.74 21.67
N LEU A 360 3.61 -1.26 21.37
CA LEU A 360 2.38 -2.00 21.62
C LEU A 360 2.25 -3.25 20.75
N ILE A 361 2.69 -3.19 19.48
CA ILE A 361 2.67 -4.33 18.57
C ILE A 361 3.72 -5.37 18.96
N GLN A 362 4.96 -4.94 19.22
CA GLN A 362 6.08 -5.82 19.52
C GLN A 362 5.99 -6.40 20.95
N ASN A 363 5.84 -5.54 21.94
CA ASN A 363 5.92 -5.90 23.35
C ASN A 363 4.56 -6.09 24.02
N GLY A 364 3.47 -5.71 23.36
CA GLY A 364 2.11 -5.78 23.94
C GLY A 364 1.83 -4.76 25.04
N ILE A 365 2.74 -3.83 25.31
CA ILE A 365 2.63 -2.85 26.41
C ILE A 365 3.19 -1.48 26.03
N ILE A 366 2.47 -0.42 26.43
CA ILE A 366 2.98 0.96 26.46
C ILE A 366 3.12 1.36 27.92
N ASN A 367 4.33 1.79 28.33
CA ASN A 367 4.58 2.32 29.68
C ASN A 367 4.77 3.84 29.60
N ILE A 368 3.79 4.59 30.08
CA ILE A 368 3.77 6.06 30.06
C ILE A 368 4.87 6.65 30.96
N ARG A 369 5.33 5.92 32.00
CA ARG A 369 6.40 6.42 32.89
C ARG A 369 7.68 6.75 32.13
N LYS A 370 7.92 6.10 30.99
CA LYS A 370 9.05 6.39 30.09
C LYS A 370 8.96 7.78 29.44
N TYR A 371 7.80 8.42 29.46
CA TYR A 371 7.50 9.68 28.79
C TYR A 371 7.07 10.78 29.78
N ASN A 372 7.46 10.67 31.05
CA ASN A 372 7.13 11.63 32.12
C ASN A 372 7.68 13.05 31.89
N TYR A 373 8.64 13.21 30.97
CA TYR A 373 9.15 14.50 30.52
C TYR A 373 8.23 15.24 29.54
N LEU A 374 7.14 14.59 29.09
CA LEU A 374 6.13 15.18 28.20
C LEU A 374 4.85 15.51 28.96
N PRO A 375 4.08 16.54 28.53
CA PRO A 375 2.81 16.89 29.16
C PRO A 375 1.82 15.73 29.13
N PRO A 376 1.07 15.47 30.22
CA PRO A 376 0.07 14.40 30.26
C PRO A 376 -1.00 14.52 29.17
N GLU A 377 -1.43 15.74 28.83
CA GLU A 377 -2.41 15.96 27.75
C GLU A 377 -1.87 15.55 26.38
N PHE A 378 -0.60 15.84 26.10
CA PHE A 378 0.07 15.47 24.86
C PHE A 378 0.10 13.95 24.69
N ILE A 379 0.55 13.23 25.72
CA ILE A 379 0.54 11.76 25.74
C ILE A 379 -0.89 11.21 25.66
N GLY A 380 -1.83 11.81 26.39
CA GLY A 380 -3.23 11.42 26.39
C GLY A 380 -3.86 11.46 25.01
N ASN A 381 -3.54 12.47 24.21
CA ASN A 381 -3.99 12.60 22.82
C ASN A 381 -3.38 11.52 21.92
N ILE A 382 -2.08 11.25 22.04
CA ILE A 382 -1.41 10.18 21.31
C ILE A 382 -2.07 8.82 21.60
N ILE A 383 -2.32 8.51 22.88
CA ILE A 383 -2.97 7.26 23.27
C ILE A 383 -4.40 7.15 22.73
N LYS A 384 -5.17 8.25 22.73
CA LYS A 384 -6.52 8.28 22.13
C LYS A 384 -6.46 7.99 20.63
N ASP A 385 -5.48 8.54 19.92
CA ASP A 385 -5.31 8.27 18.51
C ASP A 385 -4.90 6.83 18.23
N ILE A 386 -3.98 6.27 19.01
CA ILE A 386 -3.60 4.84 18.91
C ILE A 386 -4.83 3.95 19.13
N LYS A 387 -5.66 4.27 20.13
CA LYS A 387 -6.95 3.58 20.41
C LYS A 387 -7.94 3.67 19.25
N LYS A 388 -7.93 4.76 18.47
CA LYS A 388 -8.80 4.90 17.29
C LYS A 388 -8.23 4.19 16.06
N SER A 389 -6.91 4.23 15.88
CA SER A 389 -6.26 3.66 14.70
C SER A 389 -6.12 2.14 14.76
N GLN A 390 -5.96 1.56 15.95
CA GLN A 390 -5.92 0.11 16.12
C GLN A 390 -7.32 -0.45 16.37
N LYS A 391 -7.73 -1.45 15.57
CA LYS A 391 -8.99 -2.20 15.80
C LYS A 391 -8.95 -3.02 17.10
N ASP A 392 -7.78 -3.22 17.68
CA ASP A 392 -7.59 -3.99 18.90
C ASP A 392 -7.93 -3.17 20.17
N LYS A 393 -8.65 -3.80 21.09
CA LYS A 393 -9.04 -3.17 22.36
C LYS A 393 -7.82 -3.03 23.29
N LEU A 394 -7.61 -1.82 23.81
CA LEU A 394 -6.53 -1.51 24.75
C LEU A 394 -7.02 -1.55 26.21
N LEU A 395 -6.35 -2.36 27.04
CA LEU A 395 -6.63 -2.50 28.47
C LEU A 395 -5.71 -1.57 29.28
N SER A 396 -6.25 -0.93 30.31
CA SER A 396 -5.47 0.01 31.13
C SER A 396 -5.05 -0.60 32.48
N GLY A 397 -3.81 -0.30 32.90
CA GLY A 397 -3.31 -0.67 34.22
C GLY A 397 -3.92 0.17 35.35
N LYS A 398 -3.81 -0.28 36.60
CA LYS A 398 -4.46 0.36 37.78
C LYS A 398 -4.15 1.85 37.97
N GLU A 399 -2.94 2.28 37.64
CA GLU A 399 -2.53 3.69 37.73
C GLU A 399 -2.70 4.47 36.42
N GLU A 400 -3.27 3.87 35.38
CA GLU A 400 -3.36 4.43 34.02
C GLU A 400 -1.99 4.82 33.41
N LYS A 401 -0.90 4.34 33.99
CA LYS A 401 0.47 4.56 33.51
C LYS A 401 0.95 3.49 32.53
N SER A 402 0.15 2.44 32.33
CA SER A 402 0.47 1.36 31.39
C SER A 402 -0.78 0.97 30.61
N TYR A 403 -0.60 0.73 29.31
CA TYR A 403 -1.64 0.17 28.44
C TYR A 403 -1.17 -1.15 27.87
N TYR A 404 -2.09 -2.11 27.76
CA TYR A 404 -1.80 -3.47 27.31
C TYR A 404 -2.68 -3.82 26.11
N SER A 405 -2.10 -4.50 25.14
CA SER A 405 -2.84 -5.03 23.99
C SER A 405 -3.65 -6.25 24.41
N LEU A 406 -4.98 -6.20 24.28
CA LEU A 406 -5.83 -7.36 24.54
C LEU A 406 -5.45 -8.53 23.61
N LYS A 407 -5.16 -8.26 22.34
CA LYS A 407 -4.78 -9.27 21.36
C LYS A 407 -3.51 -10.02 21.81
N LYS A 408 -2.46 -9.30 22.21
CA LYS A 408 -1.21 -9.93 22.66
C LYS A 408 -1.41 -10.77 23.93
N ILE A 409 -2.23 -10.29 24.87
CA ILE A 409 -2.57 -11.05 26.08
C ILE A 409 -3.29 -12.35 25.71
N LYS A 410 -4.26 -12.31 24.77
CA LYS A 410 -4.95 -13.53 24.31
C LYS A 410 -3.99 -14.53 23.67
N GLU A 411 -3.09 -14.07 22.81
CA GLU A 411 -2.07 -14.92 22.18
C GLU A 411 -1.19 -15.62 23.23
N GLN A 412 -0.75 -14.88 24.26
CA GLN A 412 0.03 -15.45 25.36
C GLN A 412 -0.76 -16.49 26.15
N ILE A 413 -2.02 -16.20 26.49
CA ILE A 413 -2.89 -17.14 27.20
C ILE A 413 -3.13 -18.40 26.36
N ASN A 414 -3.34 -18.28 25.04
CA ASN A 414 -3.52 -19.43 24.16
C ASN A 414 -2.29 -20.35 24.16
N VAL A 415 -1.10 -19.77 24.03
CA VAL A 415 0.17 -20.53 24.01
C VAL A 415 0.40 -21.23 25.35
N GLU A 416 0.12 -20.56 26.47
CA GLU A 416 0.20 -21.18 27.79
C GLU A 416 -0.86 -22.26 27.98
N ALA A 417 -2.09 -22.04 27.52
CA ALA A 417 -3.22 -22.96 27.71
C ALA A 417 -3.04 -24.28 26.93
N ALA A 418 -2.28 -24.25 25.83
CA ALA A 418 -1.91 -25.44 25.07
C ALA A 418 -0.91 -26.34 25.81
N LYS A 419 -0.16 -25.82 26.78
CA LYS A 419 0.90 -26.57 27.50
C LYS A 419 0.52 -26.92 28.93
N ASN A 420 -0.24 -26.04 29.58
CA ASN A 420 -0.55 -26.12 31.00
C ASN A 420 -1.96 -26.63 31.25
N SER A 421 -2.15 -27.27 32.40
CA SER A 421 -3.46 -27.79 32.82
C SER A 421 -4.36 -26.71 33.43
N VAL A 422 -3.76 -25.64 33.95
CA VAL A 422 -4.47 -24.48 34.52
C VAL A 422 -3.75 -23.21 34.05
N ILE A 423 -4.53 -22.16 33.79
CA ILE A 423 -4.03 -20.80 33.59
C ILE A 423 -4.40 -19.95 34.79
N ASP A 424 -3.39 -19.35 35.43
CA ASP A 424 -3.59 -18.41 36.52
C ASP A 424 -3.47 -16.96 36.05
N LEU A 425 -4.59 -16.23 36.10
CA LEU A 425 -4.67 -14.83 35.69
C LEU A 425 -4.33 -13.86 36.83
N LYS A 426 -3.78 -14.32 37.95
CA LYS A 426 -3.42 -13.49 39.11
C LYS A 426 -2.53 -12.31 38.73
N SER A 427 -1.51 -12.54 37.90
CA SER A 427 -0.60 -11.47 37.43
C SER A 427 -1.34 -10.37 36.65
N TYR A 428 -2.37 -10.73 35.87
CA TYR A 428 -3.23 -9.78 35.16
C TYR A 428 -4.17 -9.03 36.12
N ARG A 429 -4.72 -9.72 37.13
CA ARG A 429 -5.57 -9.12 38.17
C ARG A 429 -4.82 -8.09 39.01
N GLU A 430 -3.54 -8.34 39.27
CA GLU A 430 -2.70 -7.42 40.03
C GLU A 430 -2.41 -6.13 39.27
N ARG A 431 -2.20 -6.20 37.94
CA ARG A 431 -1.80 -5.06 37.11
C ARG A 431 -2.94 -4.26 36.44
N LEU A 432 -4.05 -4.90 36.06
CA LEU A 432 -5.16 -4.27 35.33
C LEU A 432 -6.17 -3.60 36.27
N ARG A 433 -6.86 -2.55 35.79
CA ARG A 433 -8.06 -2.02 36.49
C ARG A 433 -9.16 -3.07 36.53
N ASP A 434 -10.06 -2.98 37.49
CA ASP A 434 -11.16 -3.93 37.64
C ASP A 434 -12.01 -4.05 36.38
N LYS A 435 -12.39 -2.91 35.79
CA LYS A 435 -13.17 -2.88 34.54
C LYS A 435 -12.42 -3.53 33.37
N ASP A 436 -11.13 -3.25 33.23
CA ASP A 436 -10.29 -3.80 32.16
C ASP A 436 -9.98 -5.29 32.37
N PHE A 437 -9.87 -5.75 33.62
CA PHE A 437 -9.74 -7.17 33.95
C PHE A 437 -11.03 -7.94 33.66
N ILE A 438 -12.19 -7.36 33.97
CA ILE A 438 -13.49 -7.93 33.57
C ILE A 438 -13.59 -8.00 32.05
N ASP A 439 -13.13 -6.97 31.33
CA ASP A 439 -13.09 -6.97 29.88
C ASP A 439 -12.15 -8.05 29.32
N LEU A 440 -11.01 -8.30 29.96
CA LEU A 440 -10.15 -9.44 29.64
C LEU A 440 -10.91 -10.76 29.81
N ILE A 441 -11.56 -10.99 30.96
CA ILE A 441 -12.31 -12.21 31.25
C ILE A 441 -13.40 -12.48 30.20
N LYS A 442 -14.19 -11.46 29.85
CA LYS A 442 -15.25 -11.56 28.83
C LYS A 442 -14.73 -11.97 27.45
N ASN A 443 -13.44 -11.76 27.22
CA ASN A 443 -12.77 -11.95 25.94
C ASN A 443 -11.75 -13.10 25.98
N LEU A 444 -11.74 -13.92 27.04
CA LEU A 444 -10.88 -15.09 27.13
C LEU A 444 -11.18 -16.11 26.02
N PRO A 445 -10.16 -16.87 25.59
CA PRO A 445 -10.29 -17.85 24.52
C PRO A 445 -11.10 -19.08 24.97
N LYS A 446 -12.39 -19.11 24.59
CA LYS A 446 -13.32 -20.19 24.96
C LYS A 446 -12.93 -21.56 24.40
N GLU A 447 -12.14 -21.58 23.33
CA GLU A 447 -11.66 -22.82 22.69
C GLU A 447 -10.57 -23.53 23.50
N TYR A 448 -9.91 -22.85 24.44
CA TYR A 448 -8.79 -23.40 25.22
C TYR A 448 -9.10 -23.51 26.72
N LEU A 449 -9.99 -22.67 27.23
CA LEU A 449 -10.36 -22.60 28.64
C LEU A 449 -11.78 -23.11 28.86
N THR A 450 -11.96 -23.91 29.90
CA THR A 450 -13.28 -24.42 30.30
C THR A 450 -14.02 -23.43 31.21
N ASN A 451 -15.26 -23.78 31.54
CA ASN A 451 -16.07 -23.05 32.52
C ASN A 451 -15.63 -23.30 33.98
N TYR A 452 -14.76 -24.30 34.23
CA TYR A 452 -14.27 -24.59 35.58
C TYR A 452 -13.21 -23.59 36.00
N ARG A 453 -13.47 -22.88 37.10
CA ARG A 453 -12.55 -21.91 37.66
C ARG A 453 -12.65 -21.80 39.18
N LYS A 454 -11.53 -21.46 39.81
CA LYS A 454 -11.49 -21.04 41.22
C LYS A 454 -10.62 -19.80 41.37
N GLY A 455 -11.21 -18.70 41.84
CA GLY A 455 -10.51 -17.43 41.94
C GLY A 455 -9.98 -16.95 40.59
N THR A 456 -8.65 -16.83 40.46
CA THR A 456 -7.96 -16.43 39.23
C THR A 456 -7.48 -17.60 38.36
N GLN A 457 -7.76 -18.84 38.77
CA GLN A 457 -7.34 -20.05 38.06
C GLN A 457 -8.46 -20.60 37.17
N TRP A 458 -8.17 -20.78 35.88
CA TRP A 458 -9.05 -21.40 34.90
C TRP A 458 -8.49 -22.75 34.46
N LEU A 459 -9.34 -23.78 34.45
CA LEU A 459 -9.00 -25.09 33.94
C LEU A 459 -8.96 -25.06 32.41
N THR A 460 -7.88 -25.60 31.82
CA THR A 460 -7.75 -25.73 30.36
C THR A 460 -8.40 -27.01 29.86
N ASN A 461 -8.66 -27.10 28.55
CA ASN A 461 -9.13 -28.36 27.94
C ASN A 461 -8.12 -29.49 28.14
N LEU A 462 -6.82 -29.19 28.06
CA LEU A 462 -5.75 -30.15 28.37
C LEU A 462 -5.81 -30.61 29.84
N GLY A 463 -6.04 -29.69 30.78
CA GLY A 463 -6.21 -30.01 32.18
C GLY A 463 -7.39 -30.94 32.42
N THR A 464 -8.51 -30.68 31.76
CA THR A 464 -9.71 -31.53 31.81
C THR A 464 -9.41 -32.93 31.32
N LEU A 465 -8.74 -33.07 30.17
CA LEU A 465 -8.32 -34.37 29.63
C LEU A 465 -7.40 -35.13 30.60
N LYS A 466 -6.43 -34.45 31.22
CA LYS A 466 -5.57 -35.08 32.23
C LYS A 466 -6.36 -35.55 33.45
N ILE A 467 -7.31 -34.75 33.95
CA ILE A 467 -8.18 -35.17 35.06
C ILE A 467 -8.97 -36.41 34.65
N SER A 468 -9.61 -36.42 33.48
CA SER A 468 -10.35 -37.56 32.97
C SER A 468 -9.47 -38.81 32.85
N ASN A 469 -8.25 -38.68 32.34
CA ASN A 469 -7.32 -39.80 32.22
C ASN A 469 -6.87 -40.33 33.59
N GLU A 470 -6.63 -39.47 34.57
CA GLU A 470 -6.29 -39.89 35.94
C GLU A 470 -7.48 -40.54 36.64
N ILE A 471 -8.71 -40.06 36.41
CA ILE A 471 -9.93 -40.71 36.89
C ILE A 471 -10.03 -42.12 36.29
N GLN A 472 -9.87 -42.27 34.98
CA GLN A 472 -9.90 -43.58 34.33
C GLN A 472 -8.78 -44.50 34.83
N SER A 473 -7.57 -43.98 35.00
CA SER A 473 -6.45 -44.74 35.57
C SER A 473 -6.73 -45.16 37.01
N SER A 474 -7.31 -44.27 37.82
CA SER A 474 -7.64 -44.55 39.22
C SER A 474 -8.71 -45.64 39.38
N LYS A 475 -9.63 -45.76 38.41
CA LYS A 475 -10.60 -46.86 38.37
C LYS A 475 -9.92 -48.23 38.22
N ILE A 476 -8.76 -48.29 37.56
CA ILE A 476 -7.94 -49.51 37.42
C ILE A 476 -7.18 -49.80 38.73
N PHE A 477 -6.58 -48.79 39.34
CA PHE A 477 -5.82 -48.94 40.60
C PHE A 477 -6.71 -49.08 41.84
N GLY A 478 -7.99 -48.73 41.74
CA GLY A 478 -8.99 -48.88 42.78
C GLY A 478 -9.22 -47.67 43.68
N PHE A 479 -8.42 -46.60 43.57
CA PHE A 479 -8.61 -45.38 44.34
C PHE A 479 -8.05 -44.12 43.65
N PHE A 480 -8.65 -42.96 43.96
CA PHE A 480 -8.23 -41.63 43.51
C PHE A 480 -7.79 -40.77 44.69
N ASP A 481 -6.50 -40.49 44.79
CA ASP A 481 -5.91 -39.63 45.82
C ASP A 481 -5.79 -38.19 45.30
N ILE A 482 -6.53 -37.27 45.92
CA ILE A 482 -6.59 -35.84 45.54
C ILE A 482 -5.22 -35.19 45.69
N ASN A 483 -4.49 -35.47 46.76
CA ASN A 483 -3.19 -34.87 47.06
C ASN A 483 -2.14 -35.32 46.04
N LYS A 484 -2.08 -36.62 45.74
CA LYS A 484 -1.16 -37.21 44.78
C LYS A 484 -1.47 -36.76 43.35
N ASN A 485 -2.74 -36.82 42.96
CA ASN A 485 -3.16 -36.45 41.60
C ASN A 485 -3.04 -34.95 41.36
N SER A 486 -3.41 -34.10 42.32
CA SER A 486 -3.20 -32.64 42.28
C SER A 486 -1.75 -32.27 41.96
N LYS A 487 -0.78 -32.90 42.62
CA LYS A 487 0.65 -32.70 42.34
C LYS A 487 1.05 -33.23 40.96
N LYS A 488 0.58 -34.42 40.60
CA LYS A 488 0.91 -35.09 39.32
C LYS A 488 0.48 -34.25 38.11
N ILE A 489 -0.75 -33.75 38.12
CA ILE A 489 -1.31 -32.98 36.99
C ILE A 489 -1.19 -31.46 37.17
N SER A 490 -0.59 -31.00 38.28
CA SER A 490 -0.35 -29.59 38.60
C SER A 490 -1.64 -28.74 38.64
N ILE A 491 -2.67 -29.25 39.31
CA ILE A 491 -3.98 -28.58 39.49
C ILE A 491 -4.24 -28.41 40.98
N SER A 492 -4.77 -27.27 41.41
CA SER A 492 -5.08 -27.06 42.83
C SER A 492 -6.13 -28.05 43.34
N GLN A 493 -5.95 -28.54 44.57
CA GLN A 493 -6.83 -29.57 45.15
C GLN A 493 -8.30 -29.16 45.13
N ILE A 494 -8.58 -27.90 45.45
CA ILE A 494 -9.95 -27.34 45.47
C ILE A 494 -10.59 -27.40 44.08
N LEU A 495 -9.85 -27.02 43.03
CA LEU A 495 -10.35 -27.08 41.65
C LEU A 495 -10.49 -28.53 41.18
N LEU A 496 -9.59 -29.42 41.61
CA LEU A 496 -9.65 -30.84 41.29
C LEU A 496 -10.87 -31.52 41.92
N ILE A 497 -11.19 -31.22 43.18
CA ILE A 497 -12.39 -31.72 43.86
C ILE A 497 -13.65 -31.23 43.15
N ASP A 498 -13.76 -29.93 42.83
CA ASP A 498 -14.93 -29.36 42.15
C ASP A 498 -15.18 -30.03 40.79
N VAL A 499 -14.12 -30.40 40.06
CA VAL A 499 -14.22 -31.13 38.77
C VAL A 499 -14.51 -32.61 39.00
N PHE A 500 -13.88 -33.24 39.99
CA PHE A 500 -14.09 -34.65 40.32
C PHE A 500 -15.54 -34.93 40.72
N ASP A 501 -16.12 -34.09 41.58
CA ASP A 501 -17.52 -34.21 42.02
C ASP A 501 -18.51 -34.06 40.85
N HIS A 502 -18.11 -33.41 39.75
CA HIS A 502 -18.90 -33.33 38.52
C HIS A 502 -18.70 -34.56 37.60
N LEU A 503 -17.51 -35.18 37.61
CA LEU A 503 -17.15 -36.27 36.69
C LEU A 503 -17.38 -37.67 37.27
N VAL A 504 -17.45 -37.83 38.59
CA VAL A 504 -17.56 -39.13 39.27
C VAL A 504 -18.82 -39.17 40.13
N ASP A 505 -19.62 -40.23 39.96
CA ASP A 505 -20.81 -40.48 40.77
C ASP A 505 -20.39 -40.84 42.20
N ALA A 506 -20.86 -40.11 43.20
CA ALA A 506 -20.53 -40.36 44.60
C ALA A 506 -20.94 -41.76 45.10
N ARG A 507 -21.82 -42.47 44.36
CA ARG A 507 -22.23 -43.86 44.66
C ARG A 507 -21.21 -44.90 44.20
N SER A 508 -20.27 -44.56 43.32
CA SER A 508 -19.29 -45.51 42.79
C SER A 508 -18.12 -45.78 43.74
N GLY A 509 -18.19 -45.31 44.99
CA GLY A 509 -17.11 -45.47 45.96
C GLY A 509 -17.33 -44.72 47.27
N ILE A 510 -16.29 -44.72 48.11
CA ILE A 510 -16.29 -44.16 49.46
C ILE A 510 -15.07 -43.26 49.65
N TRP A 511 -15.27 -42.10 50.26
CA TRP A 511 -14.18 -41.24 50.72
C TRP A 511 -13.62 -41.73 52.05
N ASP A 512 -12.30 -41.59 52.23
CA ASP A 512 -11.67 -41.69 53.55
C ASP A 512 -12.18 -40.61 54.51
N LYS A 513 -11.88 -40.75 55.81
CA LYS A 513 -12.35 -39.81 56.85
C LYS A 513 -11.94 -38.35 56.61
N ARG A 514 -10.85 -38.09 55.86
CA ARG A 514 -10.35 -36.74 55.57
C ARG A 514 -10.78 -36.20 54.21
N ARG A 515 -11.47 -37.01 53.40
CA ARG A 515 -11.90 -36.68 52.04
C ARG A 515 -10.73 -36.34 51.11
N GLU A 516 -9.60 -37.03 51.32
CA GLU A 516 -8.36 -36.93 50.55
C GLU A 516 -8.25 -38.07 49.51
N VAL A 517 -8.80 -39.25 49.81
CA VAL A 517 -8.75 -40.43 48.95
C VAL A 517 -10.14 -41.01 48.73
N PHE A 518 -10.52 -41.20 47.46
CA PHE A 518 -11.76 -41.86 47.07
C PHE A 518 -11.47 -43.30 46.64
N TYR A 519 -12.05 -44.28 47.31
CA TYR A 519 -11.90 -45.70 47.01
C TYR A 519 -13.10 -46.18 46.20
N TYR A 520 -12.88 -46.74 45.01
CA TYR A 520 -13.97 -47.22 44.15
C TYR A 520 -14.58 -48.50 44.72
N SER A 521 -15.89 -48.65 44.55
CA SER A 521 -16.65 -49.81 45.05
C SER A 521 -16.08 -51.13 44.54
N LYS A 522 -15.67 -51.20 43.26
CA LYS A 522 -15.04 -52.41 42.67
C LYS A 522 -13.84 -52.91 43.49
N TYR A 523 -12.93 -51.99 43.84
CA TYR A 523 -11.73 -52.33 44.61
C TYR A 523 -12.07 -52.79 46.03
N LEU A 524 -13.06 -52.15 46.66
CA LEU A 524 -13.55 -52.56 47.97
C LEU A 524 -14.19 -53.95 47.91
N THR A 525 -15.01 -54.22 46.89
CA THR A 525 -15.67 -55.51 46.68
C THR A 525 -14.67 -56.64 46.48
N GLU A 526 -13.64 -56.47 45.64
CA GLU A 526 -12.59 -57.48 45.45
C GLU A 526 -11.84 -57.79 46.76
N LYS A 527 -11.55 -56.76 47.57
CA LYS A 527 -10.91 -56.91 48.90
C LYS A 527 -11.84 -57.55 49.93
N ILE A 528 -13.15 -57.32 49.83
CA ILE A 528 -14.15 -57.93 50.73
C ILE A 528 -14.43 -59.38 50.34
N GLU A 529 -14.54 -59.70 49.06
CA GLU A 529 -14.73 -61.07 48.57
C GLU A 529 -13.57 -61.98 48.97
N THR A 530 -12.33 -61.47 48.94
CA THR A 530 -11.16 -62.20 49.45
C THR A 530 -11.23 -62.45 50.96
N ILE A 531 -11.80 -61.52 51.74
CA ILE A 531 -12.08 -61.71 53.18
C ILE A 531 -13.27 -62.67 53.39
N ARG A 532 -14.30 -62.64 52.53
CA ARG A 532 -15.49 -63.51 52.60
C ARG A 532 -15.14 -65.00 52.46
N LEU A 533 -14.08 -65.33 51.73
CA LEU A 533 -13.56 -66.69 51.56
C LEU A 533 -12.92 -67.28 52.84
N ILE A 534 -12.69 -66.50 53.89
CA ILE A 534 -12.13 -66.97 55.18
C ILE A 534 -13.22 -67.73 55.96
N SER A 535 -12.95 -68.94 56.43
CA SER A 535 -13.99 -69.76 57.10
C SER A 535 -14.27 -69.34 58.55
N ASP A 536 -13.35 -68.66 59.23
CA ASP A 536 -13.48 -68.20 60.63
C ASP A 536 -14.08 -66.79 60.72
N GLU A 537 -15.21 -66.64 61.43
CA GLU A 537 -15.90 -65.37 61.64
C GLU A 537 -15.11 -64.39 62.52
N GLY A 538 -14.33 -64.89 63.50
CA GLY A 538 -13.49 -64.04 64.35
C GLY A 538 -12.30 -63.44 63.59
N GLU A 539 -11.73 -64.22 62.67
CA GLU A 539 -10.66 -63.79 61.77
C GLU A 539 -11.17 -62.84 60.69
N LYS A 540 -12.38 -63.07 60.16
CA LYS A 540 -13.07 -62.15 59.23
C LYS A 540 -13.26 -60.75 59.82
N ALA A 541 -13.83 -60.65 61.03
CA ALA A 541 -14.07 -59.36 61.67
C ALA A 541 -12.75 -58.59 61.91
N ASN A 542 -11.69 -59.29 62.33
CA ASN A 542 -10.36 -58.71 62.49
C ASN A 542 -9.76 -58.22 61.15
N GLN A 543 -9.92 -58.98 60.07
CA GLN A 543 -9.45 -58.59 58.72
C GLN A 543 -10.19 -57.36 58.17
N ILE A 544 -11.50 -57.25 58.39
CA ILE A 544 -12.29 -56.06 58.01
C ILE A 544 -11.84 -54.84 58.82
N LYS A 545 -11.60 -55.00 60.11
CA LYS A 545 -11.08 -53.93 60.97
C LYS A 545 -9.66 -53.50 60.59
N LEU A 546 -8.81 -54.43 60.15
CA LEU A 546 -7.48 -54.13 59.60
C LEU A 546 -7.60 -53.34 58.29
N LEU A 547 -8.47 -53.77 57.37
CA LEU A 547 -8.73 -53.09 56.10
C LEU A 547 -9.31 -51.67 56.31
N ALA A 548 -10.26 -51.50 57.23
CA ALA A 548 -10.83 -50.21 57.56
C ALA A 548 -9.79 -49.23 58.14
N ASN A 549 -8.89 -49.72 58.98
CA ASN A 549 -7.77 -48.94 59.52
C ASN A 549 -6.71 -48.62 58.44
N GLU A 550 -6.41 -49.55 57.54
CA GLU A 550 -5.50 -49.36 56.41
C GLU A 550 -6.00 -48.29 55.43
N LEU A 551 -7.29 -48.32 55.11
CA LEU A 551 -7.92 -47.39 54.16
C LEU A 551 -8.41 -46.09 54.82
N GLY A 552 -8.39 -45.99 56.14
CA GLY A 552 -8.86 -44.80 56.87
C GLY A 552 -10.37 -44.56 56.77
N ILE A 553 -11.17 -45.61 56.56
CA ILE A 553 -12.63 -45.59 56.43
C ILE A 553 -13.27 -46.10 57.74
N ASP A 554 -14.53 -45.77 58.02
CA ASP A 554 -15.28 -46.36 59.14
C ASP A 554 -15.68 -47.81 58.82
N GLU A 555 -15.47 -48.72 59.77
CA GLU A 555 -15.71 -50.17 59.66
C GLU A 555 -17.16 -50.48 59.25
N ASN A 556 -18.12 -49.78 59.86
CA ASN A 556 -19.53 -49.98 59.53
C ASN A 556 -19.84 -49.45 58.12
N LEU A 557 -19.18 -48.36 57.70
CA LEU A 557 -19.45 -47.69 56.43
C LEU A 557 -19.03 -48.54 55.21
N ILE A 558 -18.05 -49.44 55.34
CA ILE A 558 -17.60 -50.29 54.23
C ILE A 558 -18.67 -51.31 53.83
N LEU A 559 -19.25 -52.01 54.82
CA LEU A 559 -20.23 -53.08 54.56
C LEU A 559 -21.61 -52.51 54.25
N THR A 560 -22.09 -51.55 55.06
CA THR A 560 -23.45 -51.02 54.90
C THR A 560 -23.64 -50.29 53.57
N LYS A 561 -22.61 -49.57 53.09
CA LYS A 561 -22.68 -48.80 51.85
C LYS A 561 -22.69 -49.67 50.58
N ILE A 562 -22.04 -50.82 50.60
CA ILE A 562 -22.01 -51.74 49.45
C ILE A 562 -23.35 -52.45 49.31
N ASP A 563 -23.90 -52.97 50.41
CA ASP A 563 -25.18 -53.67 50.40
C ASP A 563 -26.36 -52.72 50.14
N GLU A 564 -26.38 -51.52 50.75
CA GLU A 564 -27.39 -50.48 50.46
C GLU A 564 -27.38 -50.02 49.00
N ASN A 565 -26.20 -49.95 48.37
CA ASN A 565 -26.06 -49.54 46.97
C ASN A 565 -26.59 -50.62 46.01
N LEU A 566 -26.32 -51.90 46.27
CA LEU A 566 -26.84 -53.01 45.45
C LEU A 566 -28.36 -53.14 45.54
N GLU A 567 -28.95 -53.01 46.73
CA GLU A 567 -30.41 -53.00 46.89
C GLU A 567 -31.08 -51.82 46.19
N PHE A 568 -30.48 -50.62 46.29
CA PHE A 568 -31.00 -49.43 45.62
C PHE A 568 -30.94 -49.58 44.10
N ILE A 569 -29.82 -50.10 43.57
CA ILE A 569 -29.63 -50.36 42.14
C ILE A 569 -30.60 -51.43 41.62
N ALA A 570 -30.85 -52.51 42.37
CA ALA A 570 -31.84 -53.54 41.99
C ALA A 570 -33.28 -52.97 41.91
N LYS A 571 -33.67 -52.14 42.88
CA LYS A 571 -34.97 -51.43 42.90
C LYS A 571 -35.09 -50.38 41.79
N GLU A 572 -33.98 -49.82 41.33
CA GLU A 572 -33.93 -48.86 40.23
C GLU A 572 -34.08 -49.58 38.88
N ILE A 573 -33.36 -50.69 38.67
CA ILE A 573 -33.39 -51.48 37.43
C ILE A 573 -34.79 -52.05 37.17
N THR A 574 -35.44 -52.60 38.19
CA THR A 574 -36.81 -53.17 38.11
C THR A 574 -37.89 -52.16 37.72
N LYS A 575 -37.65 -50.87 37.91
CA LYS A 575 -38.60 -49.79 37.58
C LYS A 575 -38.31 -49.13 36.23
N LYS A 576 -37.20 -49.47 35.59
CA LYS A 576 -36.80 -48.88 34.32
C LYS A 576 -37.16 -49.79 33.17
N GLU A 577 -37.69 -49.19 32.11
CA GLU A 577 -38.05 -49.90 30.88
C GLU A 577 -36.80 -50.36 30.09
N GLN A 578 -35.67 -49.67 30.31
CA GLN A 578 -34.36 -50.01 29.76
C GLN A 578 -33.22 -49.50 30.67
N ILE A 579 -32.06 -50.16 30.63
CA ILE A 579 -30.85 -49.75 31.37
C ILE A 579 -29.60 -49.80 30.50
N ASN A 580 -28.60 -48.95 30.79
CA ASN A 580 -27.28 -49.04 30.18
C ASN A 580 -26.32 -49.88 31.05
N VAL A 581 -25.95 -51.05 30.57
CA VAL A 581 -25.09 -52.03 31.25
C VAL A 581 -23.78 -51.42 31.75
N ARG A 582 -23.07 -50.61 30.94
CA ARG A 582 -21.79 -50.00 31.38
C ARG A 582 -21.96 -49.03 32.53
N GLU A 583 -23.01 -48.20 32.50
CA GLU A 583 -23.32 -47.27 33.57
C GLU A 583 -23.54 -48.01 34.91
N TYR A 584 -24.23 -49.15 34.86
CA TYR A 584 -24.51 -49.93 36.06
C TYR A 584 -23.33 -50.80 36.50
N LEU A 585 -22.49 -51.30 35.58
CA LEU A 585 -21.22 -51.94 35.92
C LEU A 585 -20.28 -51.00 36.69
N GLU A 586 -20.22 -49.72 36.29
CA GLU A 586 -19.42 -48.73 37.02
C GLU A 586 -20.01 -48.40 38.41
N LYS A 587 -21.33 -48.37 38.55
CA LYS A 587 -22.00 -48.08 39.82
C LYS A 587 -21.91 -49.22 40.83
N THR A 588 -22.02 -50.47 40.37
CA THR A 588 -21.98 -51.66 41.22
C THR A 588 -20.55 -52.16 41.45
N GLY A 589 -19.64 -51.88 40.52
CA GLY A 589 -18.28 -52.40 40.55
C GLY A 589 -18.18 -53.88 40.16
N MET A 590 -19.25 -54.48 39.65
CA MET A 590 -19.27 -55.87 39.18
C MET A 590 -18.57 -56.02 37.83
N ASP A 591 -18.01 -57.20 37.56
CA ASP A 591 -17.67 -57.59 36.20
C ASP A 591 -18.93 -57.96 35.40
N LEU A 592 -18.81 -58.08 34.08
CA LEU A 592 -19.96 -58.34 33.20
C LEU A 592 -20.66 -59.64 33.57
N ASP A 593 -19.95 -60.72 33.85
CA ASP A 593 -20.56 -62.03 34.16
C ASP A 593 -21.26 -62.02 35.52
N SER A 594 -20.67 -61.37 36.52
CA SER A 594 -21.26 -61.15 37.84
C SER A 594 -22.49 -60.23 37.77
N PHE A 595 -22.45 -59.21 36.91
CA PHE A 595 -23.60 -58.34 36.68
C PHE A 595 -24.72 -59.05 35.91
N MET A 596 -24.38 -59.92 34.95
CA MET A 596 -25.37 -60.77 34.27
C MET A 596 -26.05 -61.71 35.26
N LYS A 597 -25.28 -62.36 36.15
CA LYS A 597 -25.84 -63.16 37.25
C LYS A 597 -26.72 -62.32 38.17
N PHE A 598 -26.31 -61.10 38.53
CA PHE A 598 -27.13 -60.17 39.32
C PHE A 598 -28.44 -59.81 38.60
N ILE A 599 -28.43 -59.56 37.29
CA ILE A 599 -29.64 -59.32 36.49
C ILE A 599 -30.53 -60.57 36.43
N ASP A 600 -29.93 -61.75 36.27
CA ASP A 600 -30.64 -63.04 36.26
C ASP A 600 -31.27 -63.35 37.63
N GLU A 601 -30.58 -63.00 38.72
CA GLU A 601 -31.08 -63.09 40.11
C GLU A 601 -32.22 -62.10 40.38
N ILE A 602 -32.22 -60.93 39.73
CA ILE A 602 -33.36 -59.98 39.75
C ILE A 602 -34.58 -60.55 38.98
N GLY A 603 -34.36 -61.48 38.04
CA GLY A 603 -35.43 -62.28 37.41
C GLY A 603 -36.21 -61.59 36.28
N ILE A 604 -35.59 -60.70 35.50
CA ILE A 604 -36.27 -59.93 34.42
C ILE A 604 -35.83 -60.42 33.04
N THR A 605 -36.78 -60.63 32.12
CA THR A 605 -36.52 -60.93 30.69
C THR A 605 -36.07 -59.69 29.92
N PHE A 606 -35.02 -59.77 29.08
CA PHE A 606 -34.48 -58.63 28.33
C PHE A 606 -34.02 -58.93 26.90
N PHE A 607 -33.97 -57.89 26.07
CA PHE A 607 -33.32 -57.83 24.75
C PHE A 607 -32.10 -56.93 24.82
N LYS A 608 -30.96 -57.43 24.33
CA LYS A 608 -29.69 -56.69 24.30
C LYS A 608 -29.53 -55.96 22.98
N LYS A 609 -29.43 -54.63 23.05
CA LYS A 609 -29.00 -53.74 21.96
C LYS A 609 -27.75 -53.01 22.45
N ASP A 610 -26.57 -53.46 22.05
CA ASP A 610 -25.28 -52.89 22.49
C ASP A 610 -25.10 -53.00 24.02
N ASP A 611 -24.85 -51.88 24.69
CA ASP A 611 -24.82 -51.73 26.15
C ASP A 611 -26.22 -51.48 26.74
N LEU A 612 -27.31 -51.56 25.98
CA LEU A 612 -28.67 -51.37 26.49
C LEU A 612 -29.39 -52.70 26.66
N PHE A 613 -29.94 -52.92 27.85
CA PHE A 613 -30.93 -53.97 28.10
C PHE A 613 -32.32 -53.35 28.09
N ILE A 614 -33.16 -53.85 27.20
CA ILE A 614 -34.56 -53.44 27.02
C ILE A 614 -35.43 -54.56 27.57
N PHE A 615 -36.29 -54.27 28.54
CA PHE A 615 -37.07 -55.29 29.25
C PHE A 615 -38.51 -55.44 28.73
N ASP A 616 -39.00 -54.50 27.92
CA ASP A 616 -40.38 -54.45 27.41
C ASP A 616 -40.55 -55.15 26.04
N PRO A 617 -41.43 -56.16 25.90
CA PRO A 617 -41.67 -56.89 24.64
C PRO A 617 -42.17 -56.07 23.46
N ALA A 618 -43.02 -55.05 23.68
CA ALA A 618 -43.51 -54.19 22.59
C ALA A 618 -42.38 -53.31 22.06
N LYS A 619 -41.48 -52.87 22.96
CA LYS A 619 -40.30 -52.07 22.63
C LYS A 619 -39.21 -52.85 21.90
N ILE A 620 -39.24 -54.19 21.92
CA ILE A 620 -38.28 -55.02 21.16
C ILE A 620 -38.61 -54.99 19.66
N GLU A 621 -39.89 -55.09 19.29
CA GLU A 621 -40.32 -54.95 17.89
C GLU A 621 -40.29 -53.49 17.43
N GLU A 622 -40.58 -52.55 18.33
CA GLU A 622 -40.27 -51.13 18.12
C GLU A 622 -38.77 -50.95 17.85
N ALA A 623 -37.87 -51.56 18.62
CA ALA A 623 -36.43 -51.43 18.44
C ALA A 623 -35.93 -51.96 17.08
N LYS A 624 -36.57 -52.98 16.49
CA LYS A 624 -36.25 -53.44 15.11
C LYS A 624 -36.75 -52.45 14.07
N ASN A 625 -37.93 -51.87 14.25
CA ASN A 625 -38.43 -50.80 13.39
C ASN A 625 -37.60 -49.53 13.56
N ASP A 626 -37.14 -49.20 14.77
CA ASP A 626 -36.22 -48.11 15.06
C ASP A 626 -34.88 -48.33 14.39
N ILE A 627 -34.40 -49.57 14.27
CA ILE A 627 -33.18 -49.86 13.47
C ILE A 627 -33.45 -49.60 11.98
N LYS A 628 -34.62 -49.98 11.44
CA LYS A 628 -35.01 -49.63 10.06
C LYS A 628 -35.13 -48.11 9.88
N TYR A 629 -35.75 -47.40 10.83
CA TYR A 629 -35.83 -45.93 10.83
C TYR A 629 -34.46 -45.28 10.98
N MET A 630 -33.59 -45.81 11.82
CA MET A 630 -32.21 -45.36 12.00
C MET A 630 -31.40 -45.57 10.72
N LEU A 631 -31.56 -46.70 10.02
CA LEU A 631 -30.91 -46.94 8.73
C LEU A 631 -31.44 -45.96 7.66
N LEU A 632 -32.74 -45.67 7.66
CA LEU A 632 -33.33 -44.64 6.79
C LEU A 632 -32.87 -43.22 7.15
N ASP A 633 -32.73 -42.90 8.43
CA ASP A 633 -32.25 -41.60 8.91
C ASP A 633 -30.75 -41.43 8.61
N LYS A 634 -29.94 -42.44 8.96
CA LYS A 634 -28.53 -42.54 8.55
C LYS A 634 -28.37 -42.43 7.05
N SER A 635 -29.26 -43.03 6.24
CA SER A 635 -29.18 -42.89 4.78
C SER A 635 -29.38 -41.45 4.27
N LYS A 636 -30.06 -40.60 5.05
CA LYS A 636 -30.25 -39.17 4.75
C LYS A 636 -29.13 -38.30 5.32
N SER A 637 -28.48 -38.73 6.40
CA SER A 637 -27.48 -37.94 7.12
C SER A 637 -26.03 -38.34 6.83
N GLU A 638 -25.78 -39.60 6.47
CA GLU A 638 -24.46 -40.21 6.30
C GLU A 638 -24.24 -40.64 4.83
N ASP A 639 -22.97 -40.63 4.42
CA ASP A 639 -22.57 -40.86 3.03
C ASP A 639 -22.37 -42.36 2.75
N SER A 640 -21.89 -43.12 3.73
CA SER A 640 -21.84 -44.59 3.70
C SER A 640 -22.24 -45.20 5.04
N ILE A 641 -22.78 -46.42 5.00
CA ILE A 641 -23.13 -47.23 6.16
C ILE A 641 -22.22 -48.46 6.19
N ILE A 642 -21.29 -48.49 7.15
CA ILE A 642 -20.37 -49.61 7.37
C ILE A 642 -21.09 -50.69 8.17
N LEU A 643 -21.23 -51.90 7.60
CA LEU A 643 -22.02 -52.99 8.19
C LEU A 643 -21.43 -53.53 9.51
N GLY A 644 -20.11 -53.38 9.72
CA GLY A 644 -19.40 -53.84 10.92
C GLY A 644 -19.42 -52.88 12.11
N ASN A 645 -19.75 -51.60 11.89
CA ASN A 645 -19.72 -50.55 12.93
C ASN A 645 -21.03 -50.39 13.70
N LEU A 646 -22.05 -51.15 13.30
CA LEU A 646 -23.27 -51.26 14.08
C LEU A 646 -23.00 -52.40 15.07
N ASN A 647 -23.15 -52.13 16.37
CA ASN A 647 -23.06 -53.11 17.47
C ASN A 647 -24.20 -54.18 17.42
N ILE A 648 -24.67 -54.49 16.21
CA ILE A 648 -25.71 -55.44 15.83
C ILE A 648 -25.04 -56.41 14.85
N LYS A 649 -25.44 -57.69 14.84
CA LYS A 649 -24.89 -58.67 13.87
C LYS A 649 -24.98 -58.13 12.43
N SER A 650 -23.84 -58.05 11.74
CA SER A 650 -23.71 -57.49 10.39
C SER A 650 -24.64 -58.16 9.36
N ASP A 651 -24.90 -59.46 9.52
CA ASP A 651 -25.84 -60.21 8.68
C ASP A 651 -27.28 -59.69 8.80
N LEU A 652 -27.71 -59.32 10.02
CA LEU A 652 -29.04 -58.76 10.27
C LEU A 652 -29.17 -57.37 9.64
N VAL A 653 -28.12 -56.54 9.71
CA VAL A 653 -28.11 -55.22 9.07
C VAL A 653 -28.18 -55.36 7.54
N LYS A 654 -27.40 -56.29 6.97
CA LYS A 654 -27.38 -56.55 5.53
C LYS A 654 -28.74 -57.03 5.02
N GLU A 655 -29.44 -57.87 5.79
CA GLU A 655 -30.81 -58.31 5.50
C GLU A 655 -31.80 -57.15 5.53
N LEU A 656 -31.76 -56.32 6.58
CA LEU A 656 -32.64 -55.16 6.73
C LEU A 656 -32.43 -54.10 5.63
N ILE A 657 -31.18 -53.88 5.17
CA ILE A 657 -30.89 -52.97 4.05
C ILE A 657 -31.41 -53.54 2.73
N LYS A 658 -31.25 -54.84 2.48
CA LYS A 658 -31.80 -55.50 1.28
C LYS A 658 -33.32 -55.43 1.23
N ASP A 659 -33.99 -55.58 2.37
CA ASP A 659 -35.44 -55.40 2.46
C ASP A 659 -35.85 -53.97 2.12
N LEU A 660 -35.13 -52.97 2.64
CA LEU A 660 -35.41 -51.55 2.37
C LEU A 660 -35.13 -51.15 0.90
N LEU A 661 -34.15 -51.76 0.24
CA LEU A 661 -33.87 -51.61 -1.20
C LEU A 661 -35.00 -52.20 -2.05
N LYS A 662 -35.45 -53.42 -1.73
CA LYS A 662 -36.58 -54.08 -2.43
C LYS A 662 -37.89 -53.32 -2.26
N ASP A 663 -38.13 -52.75 -1.08
CA ASP A 663 -39.28 -51.89 -0.79
C ASP A 663 -39.22 -50.52 -1.50
N GLY A 664 -38.10 -50.18 -2.17
CA GLY A 664 -37.87 -48.87 -2.79
C GLY A 664 -37.75 -47.71 -1.81
N LYS A 665 -37.61 -48.00 -0.50
CA LYS A 665 -37.52 -46.99 0.58
C LYS A 665 -36.10 -46.47 0.76
N LEU A 666 -35.11 -47.21 0.29
CA LEU A 666 -33.70 -46.87 0.35
C LEU A 666 -33.10 -46.94 -1.06
N LYS A 667 -32.15 -46.04 -1.35
CA LYS A 667 -31.41 -46.00 -2.62
C LYS A 667 -29.92 -45.86 -2.31
N GLY A 668 -29.11 -46.64 -3.01
CA GLY A 668 -27.67 -46.70 -2.81
C GLY A 668 -27.08 -47.98 -3.39
N LEU A 669 -25.78 -48.17 -3.21
CA LEU A 669 -25.05 -49.31 -3.75
C LEU A 669 -24.10 -49.90 -2.71
N PHE A 670 -23.82 -51.20 -2.82
CA PHE A 670 -22.80 -51.86 -2.01
C PHE A 670 -21.45 -51.77 -2.70
N HIS A 671 -20.41 -51.40 -1.96
CA HIS A 671 -19.03 -51.38 -2.40
C HIS A 671 -18.15 -51.98 -1.31
N GLU A 672 -17.13 -52.73 -1.72
CA GLU A 672 -16.17 -53.35 -0.82
C GLU A 672 -14.86 -52.56 -0.91
N ASP A 673 -14.49 -51.94 0.20
CA ASP A 673 -13.27 -51.14 0.31
C ASP A 673 -12.42 -51.75 1.43
N GLU A 674 -11.16 -52.04 1.13
CA GLU A 674 -10.19 -52.70 2.04
C GLU A 674 -10.68 -53.98 2.74
N GLY A 675 -11.63 -54.72 2.15
CA GLY A 675 -12.19 -55.96 2.70
C GLY A 675 -13.40 -55.77 3.64
N GLU A 676 -13.91 -54.55 3.78
CA GLU A 676 -15.16 -54.24 4.48
C GLU A 676 -16.29 -53.92 3.50
N ILE A 677 -17.44 -54.61 3.64
CA ILE A 677 -18.63 -54.32 2.83
C ILE A 677 -19.33 -53.09 3.40
N GLN A 678 -19.38 -52.03 2.59
CA GLN A 678 -20.06 -50.77 2.91
C GLN A 678 -21.24 -50.53 1.97
N PHE A 679 -22.26 -49.82 2.45
CA PHE A 679 -23.39 -49.37 1.63
C PHE A 679 -23.32 -47.85 1.44
N PHE A 680 -23.03 -47.39 0.23
CA PHE A 680 -23.05 -45.98 -0.15
C PHE A 680 -24.47 -45.51 -0.40
N THR A 681 -24.88 -44.46 0.28
CA THR A 681 -26.24 -43.90 0.21
C THR A 681 -26.36 -43.00 -1.03
N GLU A 682 -27.60 -42.68 -1.47
CA GLU A 682 -27.82 -41.69 -2.53
C GLU A 682 -27.12 -40.35 -2.22
N ARG A 683 -27.09 -39.95 -0.94
CA ARG A 683 -26.36 -38.78 -0.46
C ARG A 683 -24.86 -38.93 -0.61
N GLY A 684 -24.29 -40.08 -0.26
CA GLY A 684 -22.86 -40.32 -0.43
C GLY A 684 -22.42 -40.29 -1.89
N ILE A 685 -23.20 -40.91 -2.78
CA ILE A 685 -22.97 -40.84 -4.24
C ILE A 685 -22.99 -39.38 -4.70
N ARG A 686 -23.97 -38.60 -4.22
CA ARG A 686 -24.09 -37.16 -4.52
C ARG A 686 -22.88 -36.38 -4.03
N ASN A 687 -22.41 -36.62 -2.81
CA ASN A 687 -21.28 -35.92 -2.22
C ASN A 687 -19.97 -36.26 -2.92
N ILE A 688 -19.72 -37.53 -3.23
CA ILE A 688 -18.55 -37.98 -4.00
C ILE A 688 -18.49 -37.28 -5.37
N MET A 689 -19.62 -37.15 -6.06
CA MET A 689 -19.69 -36.39 -7.33
C MET A 689 -19.42 -34.89 -7.16
N LEU A 690 -19.81 -34.30 -6.03
CA LEU A 690 -19.55 -32.89 -5.71
C LEU A 690 -18.11 -32.65 -5.27
N GLU A 691 -17.49 -33.59 -4.56
CA GLU A 691 -16.07 -33.54 -4.19
C GLU A 691 -15.18 -33.63 -5.43
N ASN A 692 -15.62 -34.36 -6.45
CA ASN A 692 -14.94 -34.48 -7.74
C ASN A 692 -15.53 -33.56 -8.83
N SER A 693 -16.12 -32.41 -8.46
CA SER A 693 -16.88 -31.55 -9.37
C SER A 693 -16.09 -30.96 -10.56
N PHE A 694 -14.79 -31.18 -10.65
CA PHE A 694 -13.96 -30.72 -11.77
C PHE A 694 -13.95 -31.70 -12.94
N ILE A 695 -13.73 -32.99 -12.68
CA ILE A 695 -13.70 -34.09 -13.65
C ILE A 695 -13.89 -35.43 -12.93
N PHE A 696 -14.75 -36.31 -13.46
CA PHE A 696 -14.90 -37.69 -12.96
C PHE A 696 -15.57 -38.61 -13.97
N SER A 697 -15.27 -39.92 -13.92
CA SER A 697 -16.03 -40.98 -14.59
C SER A 697 -16.80 -41.79 -13.55
N PHE A 698 -18.01 -42.27 -13.89
CA PHE A 698 -18.81 -43.09 -12.97
C PHE A 698 -18.07 -44.34 -12.49
N ASN A 699 -17.27 -44.98 -13.36
CA ASN A 699 -16.50 -46.17 -13.01
C ASN A 699 -15.33 -45.85 -12.06
N ASP A 700 -14.74 -44.66 -12.20
CA ASP A 700 -13.60 -44.25 -11.37
C ASP A 700 -14.03 -43.80 -9.96
N LEU A 701 -15.30 -43.43 -9.77
CA LEU A 701 -15.83 -43.07 -8.45
C LEU A 701 -15.88 -44.25 -7.47
N PHE A 702 -15.95 -45.49 -7.98
CA PHE A 702 -15.98 -46.72 -7.18
C PHE A 702 -14.99 -47.75 -7.72
N TYR A 703 -13.71 -47.51 -7.44
CA TYR A 703 -12.59 -48.26 -8.01
C TYR A 703 -12.70 -49.78 -7.77
N GLY A 704 -12.59 -50.58 -8.84
CA GLY A 704 -12.62 -52.05 -8.77
C GLY A 704 -14.02 -52.68 -8.68
N LYS A 705 -15.10 -51.90 -8.76
CA LYS A 705 -16.48 -52.40 -8.86
C LYS A 705 -17.03 -52.27 -10.29
N ASP A 706 -17.47 -53.39 -10.86
CA ASP A 706 -18.29 -53.36 -12.08
C ASP A 706 -19.71 -52.91 -11.74
N LEU A 707 -20.10 -51.72 -12.20
CA LEU A 707 -21.43 -51.14 -11.98
C LEU A 707 -22.48 -51.87 -12.83
N ASN A 708 -23.58 -52.28 -12.21
CA ASN A 708 -24.72 -52.84 -12.95
C ASN A 708 -25.66 -51.73 -13.48
N GLN A 709 -26.62 -52.10 -14.34
CA GLN A 709 -27.50 -51.11 -14.98
C GLN A 709 -28.35 -50.32 -13.98
N GLU A 710 -28.84 -50.95 -12.90
CA GLU A 710 -29.63 -50.25 -11.88
C GLU A 710 -28.78 -49.23 -11.09
N GLU A 711 -27.51 -49.56 -10.84
CA GLU A 711 -26.54 -48.67 -10.20
C GLU A 711 -26.15 -47.50 -11.13
N ILE A 712 -25.95 -47.75 -12.43
CA ILE A 712 -25.71 -46.71 -13.43
C ILE A 712 -26.92 -45.77 -13.53
N ASP A 713 -28.14 -46.31 -13.55
CA ASP A 713 -29.36 -45.51 -13.62
C ASP A 713 -29.54 -44.63 -12.37
N LEU A 714 -29.19 -45.16 -11.18
CA LEU A 714 -29.17 -44.39 -9.94
C LEU A 714 -28.14 -43.24 -10.02
N MET A 715 -26.92 -43.53 -10.45
CA MET A 715 -25.87 -42.51 -10.61
C MET A 715 -26.26 -41.44 -11.64
N ARG A 716 -26.89 -41.83 -12.75
CA ARG A 716 -27.46 -40.90 -13.74
C ARG A 716 -28.55 -40.02 -13.14
N LEU A 717 -29.42 -40.58 -12.30
CA LEU A 717 -30.47 -39.83 -11.63
C LEU A 717 -29.88 -38.76 -10.70
N VAL A 718 -28.88 -39.13 -9.89
CA VAL A 718 -28.17 -38.21 -9.00
C VAL A 718 -27.43 -37.13 -9.80
N PHE A 719 -26.70 -37.51 -10.85
CA PHE A 719 -26.00 -36.59 -11.73
C PHE A 719 -26.96 -35.56 -12.38
N ASN A 720 -28.07 -36.04 -12.95
CA ASN A 720 -29.06 -35.17 -13.59
C ASN A 720 -29.74 -34.22 -12.59
N ASP A 721 -29.95 -34.64 -11.34
CA ASP A 721 -30.44 -33.76 -10.28
C ASP A 721 -29.40 -32.68 -9.92
N LEU A 722 -28.12 -33.03 -9.85
CA LEU A 722 -27.03 -32.10 -9.60
C LEU A 722 -26.86 -31.07 -10.73
N VAL A 723 -27.01 -31.48 -11.99
CA VAL A 723 -26.98 -30.59 -13.15
C VAL A 723 -28.22 -29.68 -13.17
N LYS A 724 -29.44 -30.24 -12.99
CA LYS A 724 -30.68 -29.44 -12.95
C LYS A 724 -30.73 -28.43 -11.80
N SER A 725 -30.18 -28.80 -10.65
CA SER A 725 -30.05 -27.89 -9.49
C SER A 725 -28.90 -26.88 -9.63
N GLY A 726 -28.13 -26.94 -10.72
CA GLY A 726 -27.03 -26.02 -11.02
C GLY A 726 -25.79 -26.21 -10.16
N LYS A 727 -25.69 -27.34 -9.43
CA LYS A 727 -24.56 -27.67 -8.57
C LYS A 727 -23.36 -28.25 -9.35
N LEU A 728 -23.63 -28.92 -10.47
CA LEU A 728 -22.62 -29.29 -11.46
C LEU A 728 -22.88 -28.52 -12.75
N LYS A 729 -21.83 -27.94 -13.34
CA LYS A 729 -21.88 -27.19 -14.59
C LYS A 729 -20.73 -27.65 -15.49
N GLY A 730 -21.07 -28.19 -16.66
CA GLY A 730 -20.10 -28.84 -17.53
C GLY A 730 -20.75 -29.73 -18.57
N THR A 731 -19.94 -30.51 -19.26
CA THR A 731 -20.37 -31.50 -20.26
C THR A 731 -20.22 -32.91 -19.72
N PHE A 732 -21.11 -33.80 -20.14
CA PHE A 732 -21.06 -35.22 -19.84
C PHE A 732 -20.95 -36.01 -21.14
N ASP A 733 -19.94 -36.85 -21.23
CA ASP A 733 -19.74 -37.77 -22.33
C ASP A 733 -20.47 -39.09 -22.02
N GLU A 734 -21.48 -39.38 -22.83
CA GLU A 734 -22.35 -40.55 -22.68
C GLU A 734 -21.66 -41.87 -23.05
N GLU A 735 -20.61 -41.84 -23.87
CA GLU A 735 -19.88 -43.06 -24.26
C GLU A 735 -18.90 -43.49 -23.17
N THR A 736 -18.23 -42.53 -22.54
CA THR A 736 -17.20 -42.78 -21.51
C THR A 736 -17.72 -42.61 -20.07
N LEU A 737 -18.97 -42.16 -19.90
CA LEU A 737 -19.59 -41.80 -18.63
C LEU A 737 -18.78 -40.77 -17.83
N THR A 738 -18.14 -39.83 -18.53
CA THR A 738 -17.21 -38.85 -17.95
C THR A 738 -17.80 -37.45 -17.93
N PHE A 739 -17.78 -36.80 -16.77
CA PHE A 739 -18.12 -35.39 -16.59
C PHE A 739 -16.87 -34.51 -16.63
N SER A 740 -16.94 -33.36 -17.30
CA SER A 740 -15.91 -32.31 -17.26
C SER A 740 -16.55 -30.94 -17.01
N SER A 741 -16.05 -30.21 -16.02
CA SER A 741 -16.57 -28.88 -15.67
C SER A 741 -16.26 -27.80 -16.72
N ASP A 742 -17.09 -26.75 -16.75
CA ASP A 742 -16.88 -25.58 -17.63
C ASP A 742 -15.51 -24.90 -17.40
N GLU A 743 -14.99 -24.93 -16.16
CA GLU A 743 -13.68 -24.37 -15.82
C GLU A 743 -12.53 -25.15 -16.43
N VAL A 744 -12.60 -26.49 -16.41
CA VAL A 744 -11.60 -27.37 -17.03
C VAL A 744 -11.62 -27.20 -18.54
N ILE A 745 -12.82 -27.10 -19.14
CA ILE A 745 -13.00 -26.86 -20.57
C ILE A 745 -12.40 -25.49 -20.95
N PHE A 746 -12.72 -24.43 -20.18
CA PHE A 746 -12.18 -23.09 -20.40
C PHE A 746 -10.65 -23.06 -20.30
N ALA A 747 -10.05 -23.70 -19.29
CA ALA A 747 -8.61 -23.74 -19.11
C ALA A 747 -7.89 -24.43 -20.28
N ASN A 748 -8.46 -25.54 -20.78
CA ASN A 748 -7.91 -26.24 -21.94
C ASN A 748 -8.01 -25.41 -23.22
N ASP A 749 -9.16 -24.76 -23.45
CA ASP A 749 -9.37 -23.85 -24.59
C ASP A 749 -8.40 -22.65 -24.53
N TYR A 750 -8.21 -22.06 -23.34
CA TYR A 750 -7.34 -20.92 -23.11
C TYR A 750 -5.87 -21.26 -23.41
N ASN A 751 -5.37 -22.35 -22.84
CA ASN A 751 -3.99 -22.80 -23.03
C ASN A 751 -3.71 -23.17 -24.50
N THR A 752 -4.68 -23.77 -25.18
CA THR A 752 -4.55 -24.08 -26.62
C THR A 752 -4.35 -22.81 -27.45
N VAL A 753 -5.16 -21.78 -27.20
CA VAL A 753 -5.06 -20.49 -27.91
C VAL A 753 -3.78 -19.73 -27.56
N LEU A 754 -3.33 -19.80 -26.31
CA LEU A 754 -2.07 -19.21 -25.87
C LEU A 754 -0.87 -19.84 -26.60
N PHE A 755 -0.85 -21.18 -26.68
CA PHE A 755 0.15 -21.92 -27.44
C PHE A 755 0.14 -21.58 -28.94
N GLU A 756 -1.04 -21.44 -29.55
CA GLU A 756 -1.15 -20.98 -30.95
C GLU A 756 -0.61 -19.55 -31.13
N PHE A 757 -0.88 -18.65 -30.18
CA PHE A 757 -0.37 -17.29 -30.21
C PHE A 757 1.15 -17.26 -30.10
N GLU A 758 1.73 -17.97 -29.14
CA GLU A 758 3.17 -18.13 -28.97
C GLU A 758 3.81 -18.65 -30.25
N LYS A 759 3.26 -19.71 -30.84
CA LYS A 759 3.76 -20.29 -32.08
C LYS A 759 3.79 -19.29 -33.23
N ASN A 760 2.77 -18.44 -33.35
CA ASN A 760 2.70 -17.40 -34.37
C ASN A 760 3.76 -16.32 -34.15
N VAL A 761 3.91 -15.83 -32.91
CA VAL A 761 4.91 -14.80 -32.57
C VAL A 761 6.33 -15.32 -32.78
N ASN A 762 6.64 -16.52 -32.29
CA ASN A 762 7.96 -17.13 -32.43
C ASN A 762 8.33 -17.37 -33.89
N ASN A 763 7.36 -17.74 -34.75
CA ASN A 763 7.59 -17.83 -36.19
C ASN A 763 7.99 -16.48 -36.81
N TYR A 764 7.37 -15.37 -36.39
CA TYR A 764 7.75 -14.04 -36.89
C TYR A 764 9.11 -13.59 -36.35
N ILE A 765 9.40 -13.84 -35.07
CA ILE A 765 10.71 -13.58 -34.47
C ILE A 765 11.80 -14.33 -35.21
N PHE A 766 11.58 -15.61 -35.54
CA PHE A 766 12.52 -16.40 -36.32
C PHE A 766 12.84 -15.77 -37.68
N ILE A 767 11.84 -15.18 -38.35
CA ILE A 767 12.06 -14.47 -39.62
C ILE A 767 12.88 -13.19 -39.40
N PHE A 768 12.58 -12.41 -38.35
CA PHE A 768 13.38 -11.23 -37.99
C PHE A 768 14.84 -11.59 -37.71
N GLU A 769 15.07 -12.63 -36.92
CA GLU A 769 16.41 -13.10 -36.55
C GLU A 769 17.19 -13.59 -37.77
N SER A 770 16.56 -14.41 -38.62
CA SER A 770 17.18 -14.91 -39.85
C SER A 770 17.59 -13.80 -40.80
N GLU A 771 16.75 -12.80 -41.01
CA GLU A 771 17.07 -11.66 -41.87
C GLU A 771 18.07 -10.70 -41.21
N PHE A 772 18.03 -10.53 -39.88
CA PHE A 772 19.01 -9.76 -39.13
C PHE A 772 20.41 -10.36 -39.24
N GLU A 773 20.56 -11.67 -39.10
CA GLU A 773 21.85 -12.34 -39.26
C GLU A 773 22.46 -12.13 -40.66
N ARG A 774 21.62 -12.04 -41.70
CA ARG A 774 22.07 -11.69 -43.06
C ARG A 774 22.58 -10.25 -43.14
N ILE A 775 21.87 -9.29 -42.54
CA ILE A 775 22.30 -7.89 -42.47
C ILE A 775 23.59 -7.78 -41.65
N LYS A 776 23.64 -8.42 -40.48
CA LYS A 776 24.78 -8.44 -39.56
C LYS A 776 26.03 -8.94 -40.26
N LYS A 777 25.95 -10.07 -40.98
CA LYS A 777 27.08 -10.63 -41.73
C LYS A 777 27.69 -9.65 -42.75
N ILE A 778 26.88 -8.77 -43.35
CA ILE A 778 27.36 -7.73 -44.27
C ILE A 778 27.98 -6.57 -43.49
N LEU A 779 27.28 -6.07 -42.47
CA LEU A 779 27.70 -4.90 -41.68
C LEU A 779 28.91 -5.16 -40.78
N THR A 780 29.24 -6.41 -40.44
CA THR A 780 30.38 -6.77 -39.59
C THR A 780 31.64 -7.17 -40.37
N LYS A 781 31.65 -7.04 -41.70
CA LYS A 781 32.85 -7.34 -42.49
C LYS A 781 34.03 -6.47 -42.03
N LYS A 782 35.15 -7.11 -41.69
CA LYS A 782 36.37 -6.41 -41.24
C LYS A 782 37.28 -6.18 -42.43
N GLU A 783 37.71 -4.93 -42.62
CA GLU A 783 38.71 -4.52 -43.63
C GLU A 783 38.32 -4.76 -45.10
N GLU A 784 37.08 -5.17 -45.36
CA GLU A 784 36.51 -5.33 -46.70
C GLU A 784 35.57 -4.18 -47.06
N THR A 785 35.55 -3.79 -48.34
CA THR A 785 34.59 -2.80 -48.83
C THR A 785 33.21 -3.43 -48.98
N ILE A 786 32.19 -2.89 -48.29
CA ILE A 786 30.79 -3.22 -48.55
C ILE A 786 30.40 -2.70 -49.93
N PHE A 787 30.04 -3.59 -50.84
CA PHE A 787 29.73 -3.24 -52.22
C PHE A 787 28.32 -2.62 -52.35
N PRO A 788 28.07 -1.76 -53.35
CA PRO A 788 26.74 -1.18 -53.60
C PRO A 788 25.61 -2.22 -53.72
N GLN A 789 25.89 -3.41 -54.24
CA GLN A 789 24.91 -4.51 -54.32
C GLN A 789 24.51 -5.04 -52.94
N GLU A 790 25.43 -5.04 -51.97
CA GLU A 790 25.18 -5.50 -50.60
C GLU A 790 24.40 -4.45 -49.80
N ILE A 791 24.67 -3.16 -50.04
CA ILE A 791 23.86 -2.05 -49.51
C ILE A 791 22.42 -2.16 -50.02
N LYS A 792 22.25 -2.42 -51.32
CA LYS A 792 20.93 -2.64 -51.92
C LYS A 792 20.23 -3.86 -51.30
N LEU A 793 20.95 -4.95 -51.06
CA LEU A 793 20.41 -6.14 -50.40
C LEU A 793 19.93 -5.85 -48.97
N ILE A 794 20.69 -5.07 -48.18
CA ILE A 794 20.26 -4.64 -46.84
C ILE A 794 18.96 -3.85 -46.92
N GLN A 795 18.88 -2.86 -47.82
CA GLN A 795 17.66 -2.07 -48.00
C GLN A 795 16.47 -2.94 -48.44
N GLU A 796 16.66 -3.85 -49.39
CA GLU A 796 15.60 -4.78 -49.84
C GLU A 796 15.12 -5.70 -48.72
N ILE A 797 16.01 -6.14 -47.81
CA ILE A 797 15.63 -6.94 -46.64
C ILE A 797 14.79 -6.10 -45.67
N ILE A 798 15.22 -4.87 -45.37
CA ILE A 798 14.51 -3.94 -44.48
C ILE A 798 13.12 -3.61 -45.05
N ASP A 799 13.04 -3.27 -46.34
CA ASP A 799 11.77 -2.94 -47.00
C ASP A 799 10.79 -4.13 -46.95
N LYS A 800 11.27 -5.35 -47.21
CA LYS A 800 10.45 -6.58 -47.11
C LYS A 800 9.97 -6.85 -45.69
N ILE A 801 10.82 -6.62 -44.70
CA ILE A 801 10.47 -6.80 -43.29
C ILE A 801 9.46 -5.74 -42.85
N ASN A 802 9.66 -4.47 -43.23
CA ASN A 802 8.74 -3.38 -42.94
C ASN A 802 7.35 -3.63 -43.57
N GLU A 803 7.28 -4.14 -44.80
CA GLU A 803 6.01 -4.49 -45.44
C GLU A 803 5.29 -5.65 -44.72
N LYS A 804 6.03 -6.69 -44.35
CA LYS A 804 5.47 -7.86 -43.65
C LYS A 804 5.06 -7.54 -42.21
N TYR A 805 5.85 -6.72 -41.52
CA TYR A 805 5.63 -6.31 -40.15
C TYR A 805 4.23 -5.71 -39.93
N VAL A 806 3.78 -4.80 -40.81
CA VAL A 806 2.46 -4.17 -40.68
C VAL A 806 1.34 -5.22 -40.72
N LYS A 807 1.48 -6.23 -41.59
CA LYS A 807 0.54 -7.36 -41.70
C LYS A 807 0.63 -8.28 -40.48
N TRP A 808 1.83 -8.56 -39.97
CA TRP A 808 2.01 -9.39 -38.76
C TRP A 808 1.45 -8.72 -37.52
N ARG A 809 1.76 -7.43 -37.29
CA ARG A 809 1.25 -6.67 -36.14
C ARG A 809 -0.28 -6.61 -36.14
N SER A 810 -0.88 -6.25 -37.27
CA SER A 810 -2.35 -6.22 -37.39
C SER A 810 -2.97 -7.61 -37.20
N GLY A 811 -2.30 -8.68 -37.68
CA GLY A 811 -2.71 -10.06 -37.45
C GLY A 811 -2.69 -10.47 -35.98
N LEU A 812 -1.61 -10.17 -35.26
CA LEU A 812 -1.47 -10.46 -33.83
C LEU A 812 -2.47 -9.65 -32.99
N ASP A 813 -2.61 -8.35 -33.26
CA ASP A 813 -3.59 -7.50 -32.57
C ASP A 813 -5.03 -8.00 -32.80
N ALA A 814 -5.35 -8.43 -34.02
CA ALA A 814 -6.66 -9.00 -34.34
C ALA A 814 -6.88 -10.37 -33.67
N PHE A 815 -5.83 -11.19 -33.53
CA PHE A 815 -5.86 -12.45 -32.81
C PHE A 815 -6.17 -12.20 -31.32
N ILE A 816 -5.38 -11.34 -30.67
CA ILE A 816 -5.56 -10.98 -29.25
C ILE A 816 -6.97 -10.44 -29.01
N ARG A 817 -7.44 -9.47 -29.80
CA ARG A 817 -8.78 -8.89 -29.61
C ARG A 817 -9.91 -9.90 -29.78
N ARG A 818 -9.78 -10.81 -30.75
CA ARG A 818 -10.79 -11.83 -31.03
C ARG A 818 -10.93 -12.80 -29.87
N PHE A 819 -9.80 -13.34 -29.39
CA PHE A 819 -9.80 -14.31 -28.31
C PHE A 819 -10.05 -13.67 -26.96
N ASN A 820 -9.58 -12.45 -26.71
CA ASN A 820 -9.97 -11.69 -25.52
C ASN A 820 -11.50 -11.51 -25.43
N LYS A 821 -12.14 -11.12 -26.54
CA LYS A 821 -13.60 -11.01 -26.59
C LYS A 821 -14.30 -12.37 -26.40
N LYS A 822 -13.76 -13.46 -26.95
CA LYS A 822 -14.28 -14.83 -26.75
C LYS A 822 -14.23 -15.20 -25.26
N PHE A 823 -13.04 -15.16 -24.66
CA PHE A 823 -12.84 -15.62 -23.28
C PHE A 823 -13.55 -14.74 -22.24
N LEU A 824 -13.65 -13.43 -22.45
CA LEU A 824 -14.46 -12.57 -21.57
C LEU A 824 -15.95 -12.95 -21.66
N ARG A 825 -16.46 -13.22 -22.86
CA ARG A 825 -17.85 -13.67 -23.06
C ARG A 825 -18.10 -15.04 -22.42
N ASP A 826 -17.15 -15.97 -22.53
CA ASP A 826 -17.26 -17.31 -21.93
C ASP A 826 -17.29 -17.23 -20.40
N GLN A 827 -16.66 -16.21 -19.81
CA GLN A 827 -16.75 -15.86 -18.38
C GLN A 827 -17.95 -14.95 -18.02
N GLY A 828 -18.88 -14.71 -18.96
CA GLY A 828 -20.09 -13.91 -18.74
C GLY A 828 -19.90 -12.39 -18.72
N VAL A 829 -18.73 -11.88 -19.14
CA VAL A 829 -18.37 -10.46 -19.08
C VAL A 829 -18.21 -9.87 -20.49
N SER A 830 -18.73 -8.65 -20.70
CA SER A 830 -18.49 -7.92 -21.95
C SER A 830 -17.17 -7.14 -21.87
N THR A 831 -16.54 -6.85 -23.01
CA THR A 831 -15.31 -6.02 -23.06
C THR A 831 -15.49 -4.64 -22.42
N LYS A 832 -16.70 -4.06 -22.49
CA LYS A 832 -17.04 -2.80 -21.83
C LYS A 832 -17.17 -2.97 -20.31
N GLY A 833 -17.89 -4.01 -19.88
CA GLY A 833 -18.06 -4.33 -18.45
C GLY A 833 -16.73 -4.63 -17.76
N TYR A 834 -15.82 -5.36 -18.42
CA TYR A 834 -14.48 -5.64 -17.90
C TYR A 834 -13.67 -4.37 -17.63
N ARG A 835 -13.78 -3.35 -18.48
CA ARG A 835 -13.10 -2.05 -18.29
C ARG A 835 -13.70 -1.22 -17.15
N GLU A 836 -14.98 -1.39 -16.86
CA GLU A 836 -15.67 -0.66 -15.77
C GLU A 836 -15.34 -1.27 -14.38
N MET A 837 -15.02 -2.58 -14.33
CA MET A 837 -14.60 -3.33 -13.13
C MET A 837 -13.28 -2.84 -12.49
N PHE A 838 -12.53 -1.93 -13.12
CA PHE A 838 -11.38 -1.25 -12.51
C PHE A 838 -11.75 -0.45 -11.25
N SER A 839 -13.01 -0.03 -11.14
CA SER A 839 -13.51 0.83 -10.06
C SER A 839 -13.89 0.05 -8.79
N THR A 840 -14.19 -1.24 -8.92
CA THR A 840 -14.80 -2.06 -7.86
C THR A 840 -13.85 -3.07 -7.22
N GLY A 841 -12.65 -3.29 -7.79
CA GLY A 841 -11.66 -4.23 -7.27
C GLY A 841 -11.92 -5.71 -7.61
N GLU A 842 -12.94 -5.99 -8.43
CA GLU A 842 -13.41 -7.34 -8.80
C GLU A 842 -12.59 -8.00 -9.92
N LYS A 843 -11.60 -7.30 -10.50
CA LYS A 843 -10.84 -7.78 -11.67
C LYS A 843 -10.07 -9.08 -11.44
N LYS A 844 -9.77 -9.42 -10.17
CA LYS A 844 -8.91 -10.57 -9.82
C LYS A 844 -9.49 -11.93 -10.21
N GLU A 845 -10.80 -12.02 -10.45
CA GLU A 845 -11.47 -13.29 -10.76
C GLU A 845 -11.70 -13.52 -12.27
N VAL A 846 -11.51 -12.50 -13.12
CA VAL A 846 -11.77 -12.59 -14.58
C VAL A 846 -10.46 -12.55 -15.38
N LYS A 847 -10.16 -13.62 -16.13
CA LYS A 847 -8.97 -13.72 -16.97
C LYS A 847 -9.16 -13.01 -18.32
N SER A 848 -8.31 -12.03 -18.62
CA SER A 848 -8.26 -11.33 -19.90
C SER A 848 -7.04 -11.76 -20.70
N PHE A 849 -7.26 -12.29 -21.90
CA PHE A 849 -6.18 -12.73 -22.79
C PHE A 849 -5.31 -11.57 -23.28
N GLU A 850 -5.87 -10.36 -23.36
CA GLU A 850 -5.12 -9.16 -23.74
C GLU A 850 -4.18 -8.66 -22.62
N GLU A 851 -4.49 -8.99 -21.37
CA GLU A 851 -3.70 -8.59 -20.20
C GLU A 851 -2.85 -9.72 -19.62
N ASP A 852 -2.83 -10.88 -20.30
CA ASP A 852 -2.04 -12.02 -19.89
C ASP A 852 -0.55 -11.70 -19.98
N GLN A 853 0.20 -12.08 -18.95
CA GLN A 853 1.63 -11.79 -18.87
C GLN A 853 2.40 -12.44 -20.02
N GLU A 854 2.08 -13.68 -20.40
CA GLU A 854 2.78 -14.38 -21.48
C GLU A 854 2.50 -13.69 -22.83
N VAL A 855 1.25 -13.29 -23.08
CA VAL A 855 0.86 -12.52 -24.28
C VAL A 855 1.63 -11.19 -24.35
N HIS A 856 1.74 -10.48 -23.23
CA HIS A 856 2.51 -9.23 -23.15
C HIS A 856 4.01 -9.43 -23.39
N GLU A 857 4.60 -10.48 -22.81
CA GLU A 857 6.02 -10.79 -23.00
C GLU A 857 6.34 -11.13 -24.45
N HIS A 858 5.51 -11.96 -25.10
CA HIS A 858 5.66 -12.28 -26.52
C HIS A 858 5.51 -11.04 -27.42
N MET A 859 4.51 -10.19 -27.17
CA MET A 859 4.35 -8.94 -27.93
C MET A 859 5.53 -7.97 -27.72
N LYS A 860 6.05 -7.87 -26.50
CA LYS A 860 7.22 -7.04 -26.20
C LYS A 860 8.47 -7.53 -26.95
N ASN A 861 8.68 -8.84 -27.02
CA ASN A 861 9.78 -9.44 -27.77
C ASN A 861 9.65 -9.15 -29.28
N PHE A 862 8.45 -9.28 -29.83
CA PHE A 862 8.17 -8.89 -31.22
C PHE A 862 8.44 -7.40 -31.48
N GLU A 863 7.99 -6.51 -30.59
CA GLU A 863 8.24 -5.06 -30.70
C GLU A 863 9.72 -4.68 -30.55
N ALA A 864 10.50 -5.42 -29.76
CA ALA A 864 11.93 -5.21 -29.62
C ALA A 864 12.65 -5.43 -30.96
N TRP A 865 12.29 -6.48 -31.70
CA TRP A 865 12.81 -6.74 -33.04
C TRP A 865 12.45 -5.64 -34.03
N VAL A 866 11.22 -5.13 -33.98
CA VAL A 866 10.77 -4.01 -34.82
C VAL A 866 11.60 -2.76 -34.54
N LYS A 867 11.82 -2.43 -33.27
CA LYS A 867 12.65 -1.29 -32.87
C LYS A 867 14.08 -1.45 -33.36
N LEU A 868 14.63 -2.67 -33.31
CA LEU A 868 15.97 -2.95 -33.81
C LEU A 868 16.04 -2.72 -35.33
N PHE A 869 15.10 -3.24 -36.12
CA PHE A 869 15.06 -3.03 -37.57
C PHE A 869 14.90 -1.55 -37.96
N ASN A 870 14.03 -0.81 -37.27
CA ASN A 870 13.87 0.64 -37.51
C ASN A 870 15.17 1.41 -37.19
N ARG A 871 15.91 1.02 -36.14
CA ARG A 871 17.22 1.62 -35.84
C ARG A 871 18.25 1.28 -36.89
N ILE A 872 18.28 0.03 -37.35
CA ILE A 872 19.19 -0.41 -38.41
C ILE A 872 18.94 0.42 -39.67
N GLU A 873 17.70 0.57 -40.11
CA GLU A 873 17.31 1.37 -41.29
C GLU A 873 17.91 2.78 -41.27
N VAL A 874 17.81 3.48 -40.13
CA VAL A 874 18.31 4.85 -39.99
C VAL A 874 19.85 4.91 -39.90
N LYS A 875 20.48 3.90 -39.28
CA LYS A 875 21.87 4.01 -38.82
C LYS A 875 22.88 3.16 -39.61
N PHE A 876 22.45 2.15 -40.36
CA PHE A 876 23.35 1.32 -41.17
C PHE A 876 24.20 2.09 -42.19
N PRO A 877 23.77 3.24 -42.78
CA PRO A 877 24.62 4.02 -43.68
C PRO A 877 25.86 4.59 -42.97
N ASN A 878 25.73 4.92 -41.67
CA ASN A 878 26.84 5.45 -40.87
C ASN A 878 27.90 4.38 -40.59
N ILE A 879 27.51 3.11 -40.43
CA ILE A 879 28.45 1.98 -40.34
C ILE A 879 29.29 1.90 -41.60
N ILE A 880 28.64 1.93 -42.77
CA ILE A 880 29.32 1.87 -44.07
C ILE A 880 30.27 3.04 -44.24
N PHE A 881 29.85 4.25 -43.83
CA PHE A 881 30.68 5.45 -43.87
C PHE A 881 31.95 5.31 -43.00
N TYR A 882 31.80 4.89 -41.74
CA TYR A 882 32.92 4.73 -40.82
C TYR A 882 33.87 3.59 -41.25
N GLN A 883 33.35 2.47 -41.76
CA GLN A 883 34.17 1.39 -42.30
C GLN A 883 34.99 1.84 -43.51
N LYS A 884 34.39 2.56 -44.48
CA LYS A 884 35.13 3.12 -45.62
C LYS A 884 36.25 4.07 -45.18
N ARG A 885 36.00 4.89 -44.16
CA ARG A 885 36.99 5.81 -43.60
C ARG A 885 38.15 5.06 -42.92
N LEU A 886 37.87 3.98 -42.20
CA LEU A 886 38.89 3.14 -41.56
C LEU A 886 39.70 2.30 -42.56
N ILE A 887 39.13 1.91 -43.71
CA ILE A 887 39.89 1.28 -44.81
C ILE A 887 40.94 2.26 -45.36
N ASN A 888 40.57 3.53 -45.51
CA ASN A 888 41.49 4.57 -46.02
C ASN A 888 42.48 5.08 -44.97
N ASN A 889 42.14 5.03 -43.68
CA ASN A 889 43.00 5.44 -42.57
C ASN A 889 42.81 4.53 -41.35
N GLN A 890 43.61 3.46 -41.28
CA GLN A 890 43.49 2.42 -40.26
C GLN A 890 43.81 2.90 -38.83
N GLN A 891 44.47 4.05 -38.65
CA GLN A 891 44.88 4.59 -37.35
C GLN A 891 43.88 5.61 -36.75
N ASP A 892 42.76 5.91 -37.43
CA ASP A 892 41.73 6.85 -36.95
C ASP A 892 40.96 6.28 -35.73
N LYS A 893 41.44 6.61 -34.52
CA LYS A 893 40.88 6.11 -33.26
C LYS A 893 39.44 6.61 -32.99
N ASP A 894 39.11 7.84 -33.39
CA ASP A 894 37.78 8.43 -33.19
C ASP A 894 36.73 7.71 -34.04
N THR A 895 37.06 7.45 -35.31
CA THR A 895 36.17 6.68 -36.21
C THR A 895 35.99 5.25 -35.73
N ARG A 896 37.04 4.62 -35.19
CA ARG A 896 36.96 3.27 -34.62
C ARG A 896 36.07 3.22 -33.38
N PHE A 897 36.15 4.22 -32.50
CA PHE A 897 35.29 4.35 -31.33
C PHE A 897 33.81 4.53 -31.74
N LYS A 898 33.53 5.46 -32.66
CA LYS A 898 32.17 5.71 -33.19
C LYS A 898 31.59 4.48 -33.89
N LEU A 899 32.40 3.73 -34.64
CA LEU A 899 31.97 2.47 -35.24
C LEU A 899 31.64 1.41 -34.19
N MET A 900 32.44 1.30 -33.13
CA MET A 900 32.21 0.35 -32.04
C MET A 900 30.93 0.68 -31.26
N GLU A 901 30.74 1.95 -30.91
CA GLU A 901 29.53 2.45 -30.25
C GLU A 901 28.28 2.16 -31.10
N LEU A 902 28.32 2.51 -32.38
CA LEU A 902 27.22 2.28 -33.31
C LEU A 902 26.94 0.78 -33.53
N SER A 903 27.97 -0.05 -33.53
CA SER A 903 27.82 -1.50 -33.68
C SER A 903 27.23 -2.16 -32.44
N SER A 904 27.58 -1.66 -31.25
CA SER A 904 26.95 -2.10 -29.99
C SER A 904 25.48 -1.67 -29.94
N GLU A 905 25.15 -0.45 -30.38
CA GLU A 905 23.77 0.05 -30.41
C GLU A 905 22.86 -0.78 -31.33
N LEU A 906 23.41 -1.31 -32.43
CA LEU A 906 22.69 -2.11 -33.43
C LEU A 906 22.80 -3.63 -33.19
N ASN A 907 23.28 -4.07 -32.02
CA ASN A 907 23.47 -5.48 -31.66
C ASN A 907 24.32 -6.28 -32.68
N LEU A 908 25.28 -5.62 -33.31
CA LEU A 908 26.17 -6.23 -34.29
C LEU A 908 27.41 -6.90 -33.66
N ILE A 909 27.72 -6.59 -32.40
CA ILE A 909 28.88 -7.09 -31.64
C ILE A 909 28.41 -7.67 -30.31
#